data_AF-G9PEF5-F1
#
_entry.id   AF-G9PEF5-F1
#
_cell.length_a   1.000
_cell.length_b   1.000
_cell.length_c   1.000
_cell.angle_alpha   90.00
_cell.angle_beta   90.00
_cell.angle_gamma   90.00
#
_symmetry.space_group_name_H-M   'P 1'
#
loop_
_entity.id
_entity.type
_entity.pdbx_description
1 polymer ?
#
loop_
_entity_poly.entity_id
_entity_poly.type
_entity_poly.pdbx_seq_one_letter_code
_entity_poly.pdbx_strand_id
1 'polypeptide(L)'
;MTTVSHTTSPTASGHVTIVFTSDWGVSTGVGHAGRTHSTIERCGDDPVVRGTVITGVLREQAMVAAEAFDRAMGSSGEHWKEFALWLFGQDPDSEPGSTPHPRHVLFTDATPASKIPIHDTVSLSIDPTTGTARDQFLRFTERAAAGVLTGTFTLIDEAGGPLSVQATIEAAHFLLGVAGLMVRGIGSGCSGGDGECTVAVSDKDYTKTDLQDEKAADALTRILANRDNDDTPTYSSEDVKNVADHLRNRVRESLREVPALPKDLPKDSPQDIAMPDLQQSESGNTTWYETSLDIVLESPVVSYEVPFSNEVRSLDFLRGTVLVPWLHGLLRKNYPDNPLVNSAIVSGDLRVSDALPVYEKTPGLPVPFVLENEKVPEDKQGDIQPCTLFNRHIPIDDQVCGDHTIPSRGSYLFVKSNGAPVTGWIGKPSLIGRQSTAINSETGAAKDGQLFLVRALPAGLTLRASIVVSKRLLSELRGTAATSTDSPLTLDLGIAEQPAFLGSRKLTGTFGRARCTVGSTFTEVGSTPPPVEGPVTDEGTQASSCEPTEVVSLWFTSDVLARSSALGPGGSVEDLELAFRRANVPVTVVQESPDQDSGDKNRKRILTAIRHRRVDSWSPRDNAPRATRLAIQAGSVVQVRLSPDDLGSLKVLGHIGVGELTPQGYGRFLVDSPILAKATLPLFTTKSMSFTAPTEAVS
;
A
#
# COMPACT_ATOMS: atom_id res chain seq x y z
N MET A 1 41.08 -27.30 -39.58
CA MET A 1 41.18 -26.94 -38.16
C MET A 1 39.79 -26.62 -37.67
N THR A 2 39.14 -27.58 -37.04
CA THR A 2 37.81 -27.45 -36.45
C THR A 2 38.00 -26.75 -35.10
N THR A 3 37.65 -25.47 -35.02
CA THR A 3 37.57 -24.75 -33.74
C THR A 3 36.41 -25.32 -32.96
N VAL A 4 36.73 -26.18 -31.98
CA VAL A 4 35.78 -26.63 -30.96
C VAL A 4 35.51 -25.43 -30.06
N SER A 5 34.38 -24.77 -30.28
CA SER A 5 33.85 -23.77 -29.37
C SER A 5 33.49 -24.49 -28.06
N HIS A 6 34.28 -24.28 -27.00
CA HIS A 6 33.87 -24.67 -25.66
C HIS A 6 32.70 -23.79 -25.24
N THR A 7 31.46 -24.21 -25.50
CA THR A 7 30.28 -23.63 -24.86
C THR A 7 30.25 -24.15 -23.43
N THR A 8 30.69 -23.31 -22.49
CA THR A 8 30.51 -23.55 -21.06
C THR A 8 29.00 -23.63 -20.80
N SER A 9 28.52 -24.70 -20.17
CA SER A 9 27.11 -24.81 -19.80
C SER A 9 26.70 -23.63 -18.91
N PRO A 10 25.50 -23.05 -19.09
CA PRO A 10 25.07 -21.90 -18.31
C PRO A 10 24.98 -22.28 -16.83
N THR A 11 25.37 -21.34 -15.96
CA THR A 11 25.30 -21.50 -14.50
C THR A 11 23.98 -20.96 -13.94
N ALA A 12 23.70 -21.24 -12.67
CA ALA A 12 22.55 -20.66 -11.96
C ALA A 12 22.62 -19.13 -11.79
N SER A 13 23.65 -18.47 -12.30
CA SER A 13 23.79 -17.02 -12.30
C SER A 13 24.13 -16.51 -13.70
N GLY A 14 23.81 -15.26 -13.95
CA GLY A 14 24.16 -14.58 -15.19
C GLY A 14 24.07 -13.07 -15.09
N HIS A 15 24.13 -12.43 -16.24
CA HIS A 15 24.20 -10.98 -16.39
C HIS A 15 22.95 -10.43 -17.08
N VAL A 16 22.57 -9.22 -16.68
CA VAL A 16 21.59 -8.40 -17.39
C VAL A 16 22.31 -7.16 -17.89
N THR A 17 22.26 -6.92 -19.19
CA THR A 17 22.77 -5.70 -19.82
C THR A 17 21.61 -4.92 -20.42
N ILE A 18 21.47 -3.66 -20.05
CA ILE A 18 20.43 -2.76 -20.56
C ILE A 18 21.13 -1.63 -21.31
N VAL A 19 20.81 -1.46 -22.59
CA VAL A 19 21.34 -0.38 -23.43
C VAL A 19 20.19 0.55 -23.79
N PHE A 20 20.14 1.72 -23.15
CA PHE A 20 19.17 2.77 -23.47
C PHE A 20 19.63 3.55 -24.69
N THR A 21 18.83 3.58 -25.75
CA THR A 21 19.12 4.35 -26.98
C THR A 21 18.47 5.74 -26.98
N SER A 22 17.69 6.05 -25.95
CA SER A 22 17.02 7.33 -25.71
C SER A 22 17.21 7.77 -24.26
N ASP A 23 16.83 9.01 -23.96
CA ASP A 23 16.73 9.50 -22.60
C ASP A 23 15.76 8.64 -21.80
N TRP A 24 16.08 8.34 -20.56
CA TRP A 24 15.30 7.43 -19.74
C TRP A 24 15.16 7.93 -18.31
N GLY A 25 14.16 7.40 -17.61
CA GLY A 25 13.97 7.71 -16.21
C GLY A 25 12.96 6.76 -15.58
N VAL A 26 13.43 6.03 -14.58
CA VAL A 26 12.59 5.28 -13.63
C VAL A 26 12.26 6.26 -12.50
N SER A 27 11.02 6.73 -12.44
CA SER A 27 10.61 7.79 -11.51
C SER A 27 10.37 7.26 -10.11
N THR A 28 10.88 7.95 -9.10
CA THR A 28 10.62 7.68 -7.67
C THR A 28 9.19 8.04 -7.23
N GLY A 29 8.41 8.72 -8.09
CA GLY A 29 7.13 9.29 -7.73
C GLY A 29 7.23 10.56 -6.85
N VAL A 30 8.44 11.09 -6.62
CA VAL A 30 8.73 12.29 -5.82
C VAL A 30 9.51 13.32 -6.65
N GLY A 31 9.33 14.61 -6.37
CA GLY A 31 10.05 15.72 -7.04
C GLY A 31 10.65 16.70 -6.02
N HIS A 32 11.59 17.53 -6.46
CA HIS A 32 12.16 18.63 -5.68
C HIS A 32 11.30 19.90 -5.81
N ALA A 33 10.85 20.44 -4.67
CA ALA A 33 10.08 21.68 -4.65
C ALA A 33 10.88 22.83 -5.29
N GLY A 34 10.30 23.48 -6.30
CA GLY A 34 10.86 24.67 -6.94
C GLY A 34 11.83 24.44 -8.12
N ARG A 35 12.15 23.20 -8.49
CA ARG A 35 13.05 22.93 -9.64
C ARG A 35 12.61 21.77 -10.52
N THR A 36 12.50 20.55 -9.97
CA THR A 36 12.32 19.32 -10.78
C THR A 36 11.10 18.52 -10.30
N HIS A 37 10.14 18.26 -11.19
CA HIS A 37 8.80 17.72 -10.90
C HIS A 37 8.74 16.18 -10.81
N SER A 38 9.84 15.49 -11.17
CA SER A 38 10.07 14.05 -11.02
C SER A 38 11.57 13.80 -11.08
N THR A 39 12.14 13.13 -10.08
CA THR A 39 13.54 12.69 -10.10
C THR A 39 13.67 11.24 -10.58
N ILE A 40 14.84 10.90 -11.12
CA ILE A 40 15.19 9.51 -11.43
C ILE A 40 15.65 8.78 -10.16
N GLU A 41 15.46 7.47 -10.15
CA GLU A 41 16.06 6.61 -9.12
C GLU A 41 17.59 6.63 -9.20
N ARG A 42 18.25 6.71 -8.03
CA ARG A 42 19.71 6.71 -7.90
C ARG A 42 20.23 5.69 -6.89
N CYS A 43 21.47 5.25 -7.10
CA CYS A 43 22.29 4.55 -6.11
C CYS A 43 23.56 5.40 -5.90
N GLY A 44 23.62 6.17 -4.79
CA GLY A 44 24.57 7.27 -4.70
C GLY A 44 24.20 8.39 -5.68
N ASP A 45 25.16 8.84 -6.49
CA ASP A 45 24.96 9.86 -7.53
C ASP A 45 24.53 9.26 -8.89
N ASP A 46 24.69 7.95 -9.07
CA ASP A 46 24.46 7.27 -10.34
C ASP A 46 22.99 6.87 -10.54
N PRO A 47 22.44 7.04 -11.75
CA PRO A 47 21.08 6.62 -12.07
C PRO A 47 20.97 5.08 -12.12
N VAL A 48 19.91 4.51 -11.55
CA VAL A 48 19.77 3.06 -11.39
C VAL A 48 18.43 2.53 -11.91
N VAL A 49 18.44 1.36 -12.54
CA VAL A 49 17.21 0.59 -12.82
C VAL A 49 17.10 -0.53 -11.79
N ARG A 50 16.11 -0.46 -10.90
CA ARG A 50 15.97 -1.44 -9.81
C ARG A 50 15.71 -2.84 -10.32
N GLY A 51 16.24 -3.84 -9.61
CA GLY A 51 16.01 -5.26 -9.90
C GLY A 51 14.51 -5.60 -9.95
N THR A 52 13.66 -4.93 -9.17
CA THR A 52 12.20 -5.09 -9.22
C THR A 52 11.58 -4.61 -10.54
N VAL A 53 12.10 -3.53 -11.13
CA VAL A 53 11.65 -3.03 -12.44
C VAL A 53 12.07 -4.00 -13.54
N ILE A 54 13.31 -4.48 -13.49
CA ILE A 54 13.83 -5.50 -14.41
C ILE A 54 12.97 -6.77 -14.35
N THR A 55 12.66 -7.23 -13.13
CA THR A 55 11.79 -8.39 -12.89
C THR A 55 10.41 -8.19 -13.52
N GLY A 56 9.80 -7.02 -13.31
CA GLY A 56 8.45 -6.74 -13.81
C GLY A 56 8.38 -6.75 -15.34
N VAL A 57 9.31 -6.07 -16.00
CA VAL A 57 9.37 -5.96 -17.46
C VAL A 57 9.69 -7.30 -18.11
N LEU A 58 10.65 -8.06 -17.56
CA LEU A 58 11.00 -9.38 -18.09
C LEU A 58 9.88 -10.40 -17.86
N ARG A 59 9.17 -10.36 -16.72
CA ARG A 59 8.03 -11.24 -16.46
C ARG A 59 6.95 -11.07 -17.52
N GLU A 60 6.57 -9.83 -17.83
CA GLU A 60 5.53 -9.55 -18.84
C GLU A 60 5.91 -10.15 -20.19
N GLN A 61 7.13 -9.92 -20.66
CA GLN A 61 7.59 -10.45 -21.95
C GLN A 61 7.79 -11.96 -21.93
N ALA A 62 8.24 -12.53 -20.80
CA ALA A 62 8.38 -13.97 -20.64
C ALA A 62 7.04 -14.70 -20.73
N MET A 63 5.96 -14.14 -20.17
CA MET A 63 4.62 -14.73 -20.29
C MET A 63 4.13 -14.73 -21.74
N VAL A 64 4.34 -13.63 -22.48
CA VAL A 64 3.99 -13.54 -23.91
C VAL A 64 4.80 -14.53 -24.74
N ALA A 65 6.11 -14.65 -24.49
CA ALA A 65 6.99 -15.61 -25.16
C ALA A 65 6.57 -17.05 -24.89
N ALA A 66 6.30 -17.37 -23.62
CA ALA A 66 5.87 -18.68 -23.18
C ALA A 66 4.55 -19.11 -23.83
N GLU A 67 3.56 -18.20 -23.88
CA GLU A 67 2.29 -18.48 -24.56
C GLU A 67 2.48 -18.72 -26.07
N ALA A 68 3.41 -18.00 -26.71
CA ALA A 68 3.74 -18.22 -28.12
C ALA A 68 4.39 -19.60 -28.34
N PHE A 69 5.26 -20.05 -27.43
CA PHE A 69 5.87 -21.38 -27.51
C PHE A 69 4.85 -22.49 -27.31
N ASP A 70 3.95 -22.36 -26.31
CA ASP A 70 2.89 -23.34 -26.05
C ASP A 70 1.97 -23.50 -27.28
N ARG A 71 1.60 -22.38 -27.93
CA ARG A 71 0.79 -22.42 -29.16
C ARG A 71 1.52 -23.09 -30.32
N ALA A 72 2.83 -22.90 -30.44
CA ALA A 72 3.62 -23.47 -31.53
C ALA A 72 3.90 -24.97 -31.35
N MET A 73 4.04 -25.45 -30.11
CA MET A 73 4.40 -26.82 -29.76
C MET A 73 3.18 -27.76 -29.66
N GLY A 74 1.96 -27.23 -29.56
CA GLY A 74 0.71 -28.00 -29.55
C GLY A 74 0.58 -28.92 -28.33
N SER A 75 -0.18 -30.02 -28.46
CA SER A 75 -0.46 -30.98 -27.35
C SER A 75 0.72 -31.87 -26.93
N SER A 76 1.96 -31.55 -27.33
CA SER A 76 3.14 -32.41 -27.20
C SER A 76 3.79 -32.43 -25.80
N GLY A 77 3.31 -31.62 -24.85
CA GLY A 77 3.55 -31.83 -23.42
C GLY A 77 4.60 -30.95 -22.75
N GLU A 78 5.04 -29.84 -23.36
CA GLU A 78 5.86 -28.83 -22.67
C GLU A 78 5.01 -27.59 -22.39
N HIS A 79 4.86 -27.23 -21.11
CA HIS A 79 4.05 -26.11 -20.65
C HIS A 79 4.95 -24.92 -20.30
N TRP A 80 5.42 -24.19 -21.31
CA TRP A 80 6.26 -23.00 -21.12
C TRP A 80 5.55 -21.93 -20.29
N LYS A 81 4.22 -21.80 -20.39
CA LYS A 81 3.46 -20.90 -19.53
C LYS A 81 3.57 -21.31 -18.06
N GLU A 82 3.44 -22.60 -17.73
CA GLU A 82 3.63 -23.09 -16.36
C GLU A 82 5.07 -22.89 -15.89
N PHE A 83 6.05 -23.06 -16.79
CA PHE A 83 7.45 -22.78 -16.47
C PHE A 83 7.74 -21.30 -16.21
N ALA A 84 7.14 -20.39 -16.99
CA ALA A 84 7.24 -18.95 -16.76
C ALA A 84 6.61 -18.55 -15.43
N LEU A 85 5.49 -19.19 -15.05
CA LEU A 85 4.84 -19.04 -13.74
C LEU A 85 5.71 -19.58 -12.60
N TRP A 86 6.37 -20.71 -12.80
CA TRP A 86 7.33 -21.21 -11.84
C TRP A 86 8.53 -20.24 -11.69
N LEU A 87 9.08 -19.73 -12.79
CA LEU A 87 10.27 -18.88 -12.77
C LEU A 87 10.01 -17.51 -12.12
N PHE A 88 8.92 -16.84 -12.50
CA PHE A 88 8.62 -15.47 -12.05
C PHE A 88 7.56 -15.39 -10.93
N GLY A 89 6.89 -16.49 -10.61
CA GLY A 89 5.71 -16.52 -9.76
C GLY A 89 4.41 -16.24 -10.53
N GLN A 90 3.46 -15.56 -9.89
CA GLN A 90 2.09 -15.36 -10.40
C GLN A 90 1.97 -14.79 -11.85
N ASP A 91 0.94 -15.24 -12.57
CA ASP A 91 0.53 -14.69 -13.88
C ASP A 91 0.10 -13.23 -13.66
N PRO A 92 0.62 -12.24 -14.41
CA PRO A 92 0.16 -10.85 -14.32
C PRO A 92 -1.37 -10.71 -14.49
N ASP A 93 -2.03 -11.65 -15.17
CA ASP A 93 -3.48 -11.67 -15.42
C ASP A 93 -4.25 -12.74 -14.60
N SER A 94 -3.64 -13.32 -13.54
CA SER A 94 -4.25 -14.38 -12.73
C SER A 94 -5.62 -13.98 -12.16
N GLU A 95 -6.58 -14.90 -12.16
CA GLU A 95 -7.81 -14.71 -11.40
C GLU A 95 -7.52 -14.58 -9.88
N PRO A 96 -8.22 -13.69 -9.16
CA PRO A 96 -8.00 -13.49 -7.74
C PRO A 96 -8.27 -14.77 -6.93
N GLY A 97 -7.23 -15.34 -6.31
CA GLY A 97 -7.31 -16.54 -5.46
C GLY A 97 -6.34 -17.68 -5.82
N SER A 98 -5.50 -17.54 -6.85
CA SER A 98 -4.46 -18.52 -7.18
C SER A 98 -3.40 -18.65 -6.09
N THR A 99 -2.95 -19.87 -5.80
CA THR A 99 -1.86 -20.16 -4.85
C THR A 99 -0.58 -19.43 -5.26
N PRO A 100 0.07 -18.64 -4.37
CA PRO A 100 1.36 -17.99 -4.63
C PRO A 100 2.41 -19.01 -5.05
N HIS A 101 2.94 -18.87 -6.27
CA HIS A 101 4.12 -19.63 -6.68
C HIS A 101 5.37 -18.86 -6.21
N PRO A 102 6.33 -19.50 -5.54
CA PRO A 102 7.61 -18.88 -5.21
C PRO A 102 8.32 -18.43 -6.49
N ARG A 103 9.03 -17.30 -6.43
CA ARG A 103 9.84 -16.80 -7.55
C ARG A 103 11.19 -17.49 -7.52
N HIS A 104 11.65 -17.97 -8.67
CA HIS A 104 12.92 -18.69 -8.80
C HIS A 104 13.99 -17.88 -9.54
N VAL A 105 13.74 -16.59 -9.79
CA VAL A 105 14.73 -15.65 -10.35
C VAL A 105 14.79 -14.37 -9.50
N LEU A 106 16.02 -13.96 -9.18
CA LEU A 106 16.32 -12.71 -8.50
C LEU A 106 17.21 -11.85 -9.38
N PHE A 107 16.85 -10.58 -9.55
CA PHE A 107 17.65 -9.58 -10.27
C PHE A 107 18.26 -8.59 -9.30
N THR A 108 19.54 -8.27 -9.50
CA THR A 108 20.17 -7.11 -8.84
C THR A 108 19.80 -5.81 -9.56
N ASP A 109 20.05 -4.70 -8.89
CA ASP A 109 19.91 -3.38 -9.51
C ASP A 109 20.91 -3.23 -10.66
N ALA A 110 20.44 -2.76 -11.82
CA ALA A 110 21.31 -2.44 -12.93
C ALA A 110 21.88 -1.03 -12.74
N THR A 111 23.21 -0.95 -12.68
CA THR A 111 23.97 0.29 -12.47
C THR A 111 24.74 0.68 -13.74
N PRO A 112 25.07 1.96 -13.94
CA PRO A 112 25.77 2.41 -15.14
C PRO A 112 27.16 1.77 -15.26
N ALA A 113 27.50 1.28 -16.46
CA ALA A 113 28.86 0.80 -16.76
C ALA A 113 29.87 1.97 -16.85
N SER A 114 29.38 3.19 -17.08
CA SER A 114 30.12 4.45 -17.13
C SER A 114 29.23 5.60 -16.65
N LYS A 115 29.80 6.78 -16.34
CA LYS A 115 29.04 7.95 -15.90
C LYS A 115 28.03 8.34 -16.98
N ILE A 116 26.74 8.36 -16.63
CA ILE A 116 25.64 8.79 -17.51
C ILE A 116 25.23 10.20 -17.10
N PRO A 117 25.29 11.20 -18.00
CA PRO A 117 24.79 12.54 -17.72
C PRO A 117 23.31 12.53 -17.33
N ILE A 118 22.98 13.35 -16.33
CA ILE A 118 21.61 13.57 -15.88
C ILE A 118 21.24 15.00 -16.24
N HIS A 119 20.12 15.17 -16.93
CA HIS A 119 19.63 16.48 -17.36
C HIS A 119 18.12 16.60 -17.13
N ASP A 120 17.64 17.83 -17.10
CA ASP A 120 16.22 18.12 -17.03
C ASP A 120 15.63 18.18 -18.45
N THR A 121 14.64 17.34 -18.75
CA THR A 121 13.79 17.50 -19.92
C THR A 121 12.60 18.39 -19.58
N VAL A 122 12.32 19.33 -20.48
CA VAL A 122 11.21 20.28 -20.32
C VAL A 122 10.01 19.77 -21.10
N SER A 123 8.92 19.52 -20.38
CA SER A 123 7.62 19.32 -21.00
C SER A 123 6.81 20.60 -20.83
N LEU A 124 6.37 21.18 -21.95
CA LEU A 124 5.58 22.40 -21.99
C LEU A 124 4.30 22.16 -22.79
N SER A 125 3.16 22.55 -22.23
CA SER A 125 1.90 22.62 -22.97
C SER A 125 1.67 24.06 -23.42
N ILE A 126 1.52 24.27 -24.73
CA ILE A 126 1.26 25.57 -25.33
C ILE A 126 -0.25 25.83 -25.35
N ASP A 127 -0.66 27.03 -24.98
CA ASP A 127 -2.01 27.52 -25.18
C ASP A 127 -2.18 27.87 -26.67
N PRO A 128 -3.05 27.16 -27.40
CA PRO A 128 -3.21 27.39 -28.84
C PRO A 128 -3.87 28.73 -29.16
N THR A 129 -4.52 29.39 -28.19
CA THR A 129 -5.21 30.68 -28.38
C THR A 129 -4.27 31.87 -28.17
N THR A 130 -3.42 31.80 -27.15
CA THR A 130 -2.51 32.90 -26.77
C THR A 130 -1.10 32.72 -27.31
N GLY A 131 -0.73 31.50 -27.75
CA GLY A 131 0.61 31.16 -28.18
C GLY A 131 1.64 31.08 -27.05
N THR A 132 1.21 31.24 -25.79
CA THR A 132 2.08 31.20 -24.62
C THR A 132 2.07 29.83 -23.94
N ALA A 133 3.06 29.58 -23.09
CA ALA A 133 3.02 28.47 -22.15
C ALA A 133 1.73 28.54 -21.30
N ARG A 134 1.00 27.43 -21.16
CA ARG A 134 -0.12 27.37 -20.21
C ARG A 134 0.42 27.49 -18.78
N ASP A 135 -0.26 28.28 -17.96
CA ASP A 135 0.09 28.44 -16.54
C ASP A 135 0.15 27.09 -15.85
N GLN A 136 1.25 26.82 -15.12
CA GLN A 136 1.52 25.56 -14.40
C GLN A 136 1.70 24.30 -15.27
N PHE A 137 1.91 24.44 -16.58
CA PHE A 137 2.24 23.32 -17.49
C PHE A 137 3.70 23.28 -17.96
N LEU A 138 4.55 24.14 -17.42
CA LEU A 138 6.01 24.01 -17.54
C LEU A 138 6.50 22.98 -16.52
N ARG A 139 6.99 21.84 -17.03
CA ARG A 139 7.44 20.70 -16.22
C ARG A 139 8.91 20.46 -16.50
N PHE A 140 9.69 20.28 -15.46
CA PHE A 140 11.07 19.80 -15.54
C PHE A 140 11.08 18.36 -15.02
N THR A 141 11.49 17.42 -15.86
CA THR A 141 11.60 16.00 -15.51
C THR A 141 13.06 15.61 -15.60
N GLU A 142 13.61 15.07 -14.54
CA GLU A 142 14.97 14.56 -14.60
C GLU A 142 15.01 13.31 -15.48
N ARG A 143 15.98 13.26 -16.39
CA ARG A 143 16.27 12.13 -17.26
C ARG A 143 17.76 11.82 -17.23
N ALA A 144 18.08 10.54 -17.26
CA ALA A 144 19.42 10.09 -17.59
C ALA A 144 19.52 9.96 -19.11
N ALA A 145 20.66 10.37 -19.68
CA ALA A 145 20.93 10.21 -21.09
C ALA A 145 21.03 8.72 -21.49
N ALA A 146 21.01 8.46 -22.80
CA ALA A 146 21.31 7.15 -23.38
C ALA A 146 22.63 6.57 -22.82
N GLY A 147 22.66 5.28 -22.51
CA GLY A 147 23.81 4.66 -21.87
C GLY A 147 23.64 3.16 -21.61
N VAL A 148 24.71 2.54 -21.09
CA VAL A 148 24.79 1.10 -20.82
C VAL A 148 24.77 0.85 -19.32
N LEU A 149 23.86 0.00 -18.86
CA LEU A 149 23.75 -0.44 -17.48
C LEU A 149 23.95 -1.95 -17.39
N THR A 150 24.54 -2.38 -16.28
CA THR A 150 24.78 -3.80 -15.97
C THR A 150 24.23 -4.18 -14.61
N GLY A 151 23.61 -5.34 -14.57
CA GLY A 151 23.16 -6.04 -13.38
C GLY A 151 23.42 -7.54 -13.54
N THR A 152 22.94 -8.29 -12.57
CA THR A 152 23.06 -9.76 -12.53
C THR A 152 21.73 -10.39 -12.19
N PHE A 153 21.59 -11.67 -12.52
CA PHE A 153 20.50 -12.48 -12.03
C PHE A 153 21.00 -13.77 -11.39
N THR A 154 20.20 -14.32 -10.50
CA THR A 154 20.45 -15.61 -9.86
C THR A 154 19.16 -16.43 -9.89
N LEU A 155 19.29 -17.66 -10.37
CA LEU A 155 18.26 -18.69 -10.33
C LEU A 155 18.38 -19.41 -8.99
N ILE A 156 17.28 -19.43 -8.26
CA ILE A 156 17.23 -20.02 -6.92
C ILE A 156 16.25 -21.19 -6.90
N ASP A 157 16.47 -22.13 -5.99
CA ASP A 157 15.47 -23.12 -5.58
C ASP A 157 14.48 -22.52 -4.56
N GLU A 158 13.51 -23.32 -4.10
CA GLU A 158 12.50 -22.89 -3.12
C GLU A 158 13.10 -22.56 -1.73
N ALA A 159 14.30 -23.09 -1.42
CA ALA A 159 15.05 -22.79 -0.20
C ALA A 159 15.92 -21.53 -0.33
N GLY A 160 15.93 -20.87 -1.49
CA GLY A 160 16.74 -19.69 -1.78
C GLY A 160 18.22 -20.00 -2.11
N GLY A 161 18.57 -21.27 -2.27
CA GLY A 161 19.89 -21.73 -2.71
C GLY A 161 20.05 -21.68 -4.24
N PRO A 162 21.27 -21.70 -4.79
CA PRO A 162 21.48 -21.72 -6.23
C PRO A 162 20.87 -22.97 -6.88
N LEU A 163 20.14 -22.77 -7.97
CA LEU A 163 19.52 -23.88 -8.70
C LEU A 163 20.58 -24.86 -9.23
N SER A 164 20.36 -26.16 -9.07
CA SER A 164 21.34 -27.20 -9.44
C SER A 164 20.95 -28.02 -10.68
N VAL A 165 19.70 -27.91 -11.14
CA VAL A 165 19.16 -28.70 -12.26
C VAL A 165 19.50 -28.04 -13.59
N GLN A 166 20.45 -28.63 -14.34
CA GLN A 166 21.00 -28.04 -15.57
C GLN A 166 19.95 -27.77 -16.65
N ALA A 167 19.01 -28.68 -16.88
CA ALA A 167 17.94 -28.49 -17.87
C ALA A 167 17.05 -27.29 -17.53
N THR A 168 16.75 -27.09 -16.23
CA THR A 168 15.97 -25.95 -15.74
C THR A 168 16.74 -24.64 -15.89
N ILE A 169 18.05 -24.66 -15.64
CA ILE A 169 18.94 -23.51 -15.87
C ILE A 169 18.93 -23.13 -17.34
N GLU A 170 19.09 -24.09 -18.26
CA GLU A 170 19.09 -23.85 -19.71
C GLU A 170 17.75 -23.28 -20.19
N ALA A 171 16.63 -23.85 -19.75
CA ALA A 171 15.29 -23.35 -20.07
C ALA A 171 15.05 -21.93 -19.53
N ALA A 172 15.51 -21.64 -18.30
CA ALA A 172 15.39 -20.31 -17.71
C ALA A 172 16.22 -19.27 -18.47
N HIS A 173 17.48 -19.58 -18.80
CA HIS A 173 18.34 -18.70 -19.61
C HIS A 173 17.73 -18.43 -20.99
N PHE A 174 17.16 -19.46 -21.64
CA PHE A 174 16.48 -19.31 -22.91
C PHE A 174 15.27 -18.37 -22.83
N LEU A 175 14.36 -18.61 -21.88
CA LEU A 175 13.15 -17.79 -21.71
C LEU A 175 13.51 -16.34 -21.35
N LEU A 176 14.47 -16.14 -20.44
CA LEU A 176 14.95 -14.82 -20.07
C LEU A 176 15.62 -14.08 -21.24
N GLY A 177 16.38 -14.79 -22.07
CA GLY A 177 17.00 -14.23 -23.26
C GLY A 177 15.98 -13.76 -24.30
N VAL A 178 14.94 -14.58 -24.55
CA VAL A 178 13.82 -14.22 -25.45
C VAL A 178 13.03 -13.03 -24.89
N ALA A 179 12.69 -13.08 -23.60
CA ALA A 179 11.98 -11.99 -22.93
C ALA A 179 12.76 -10.66 -23.02
N GLY A 180 14.08 -10.70 -22.79
CA GLY A 180 14.96 -9.54 -22.93
C GLY A 180 14.92 -8.92 -24.34
N LEU A 181 14.96 -9.75 -25.39
CA LEU A 181 14.88 -9.29 -26.79
C LEU A 181 13.55 -8.63 -27.14
N MET A 182 12.48 -8.99 -26.44
CA MET A 182 11.14 -8.44 -26.64
C MET A 182 10.93 -7.09 -25.94
N VAL A 183 11.76 -6.76 -24.94
CA VAL A 183 11.70 -5.46 -24.26
C VAL A 183 12.05 -4.33 -25.25
N ARG A 184 11.12 -3.38 -25.40
CA ARG A 184 11.30 -2.19 -26.26
C ARG A 184 11.59 -0.91 -25.49
N GLY A 185 11.18 -0.82 -24.23
CA GLY A 185 11.51 0.33 -23.41
C GLY A 185 11.21 0.13 -21.92
N ILE A 186 11.96 0.87 -21.09
CA ILE A 186 11.87 0.86 -19.63
C ILE A 186 11.78 2.31 -19.14
N GLY A 187 10.75 2.65 -18.36
CA GLY A 187 10.63 3.95 -17.70
C GLY A 187 9.23 4.56 -17.72
N SER A 188 9.09 5.75 -17.13
CA SER A 188 7.80 6.43 -16.94
C SER A 188 7.32 7.29 -18.12
N GLY A 189 8.12 7.40 -19.19
CA GLY A 189 7.91 8.30 -20.33
C GLY A 189 7.68 7.64 -21.68
N CYS A 190 7.40 6.33 -21.74
CA CYS A 190 7.35 5.57 -22.99
C CYS A 190 6.39 6.15 -24.05
N SER A 191 5.33 6.86 -23.64
CA SER A 191 4.40 7.53 -24.57
C SER A 191 4.98 8.77 -25.27
N GLY A 192 6.11 9.31 -24.77
CA GLY A 192 6.82 10.46 -25.34
C GLY A 192 8.10 10.09 -26.10
N GLY A 193 8.43 8.79 -26.22
CA GLY A 193 9.67 8.32 -26.85
C GLY A 193 10.85 8.10 -25.89
N ASP A 194 10.66 8.35 -24.59
CA ASP A 194 11.68 8.11 -23.57
C ASP A 194 11.74 6.63 -23.17
N GLY A 195 12.94 6.16 -22.80
CA GLY A 195 13.15 4.83 -22.22
C GLY A 195 13.33 3.71 -23.24
N GLU A 196 13.41 4.01 -24.55
CA GLU A 196 13.75 3.02 -25.58
C GLU A 196 15.07 2.33 -25.24
N CYS A 197 15.05 1.01 -25.19
CA CYS A 197 16.21 0.22 -24.79
C CYS A 197 16.26 -1.16 -25.45
N THR A 198 17.44 -1.77 -25.40
CA THR A 198 17.65 -3.19 -25.68
C THR A 198 18.12 -3.88 -24.41
N VAL A 199 17.47 -4.98 -24.03
CA VAL A 199 17.83 -5.78 -22.85
C VAL A 199 18.41 -7.11 -23.31
N ALA A 200 19.55 -7.48 -22.74
CA ALA A 200 20.15 -8.80 -22.91
C ALA A 200 20.26 -9.48 -21.55
N VAL A 201 19.77 -10.71 -21.47
CA VAL A 201 19.91 -11.58 -20.30
C VAL A 201 20.65 -12.82 -20.76
N SER A 202 21.86 -13.06 -20.24
CA SER A 202 22.69 -14.21 -20.63
C SER A 202 23.69 -14.60 -19.54
N ASP A 203 24.42 -15.68 -19.75
CA ASP A 203 25.56 -16.12 -18.95
C ASP A 203 26.79 -15.21 -19.06
N LYS A 204 26.79 -14.26 -20.02
CA LYS A 204 27.97 -13.44 -20.36
C LYS A 204 27.77 -11.98 -20.01
N ASP A 205 28.79 -11.39 -19.40
CA ASP A 205 28.89 -9.94 -19.24
C ASP A 205 29.31 -9.31 -20.56
N TYR A 206 28.35 -8.81 -21.34
CA TYR A 206 28.62 -8.18 -22.64
C TYR A 206 29.44 -6.89 -22.55
N THR A 207 29.66 -6.34 -21.35
CA THR A 207 30.59 -5.21 -21.15
C THR A 207 32.04 -5.62 -21.00
N LYS A 208 32.31 -6.90 -20.71
CA LYS A 208 33.66 -7.47 -20.51
C LYS A 208 34.04 -8.54 -21.53
N THR A 209 33.10 -8.96 -22.36
CA THR A 209 33.32 -10.01 -23.36
C THR A 209 33.84 -9.39 -24.65
N ASP A 210 34.86 -9.99 -25.28
CA ASP A 210 35.35 -9.55 -26.59
C ASP A 210 34.19 -9.43 -27.60
N LEU A 211 34.03 -8.22 -28.14
CA LEU A 211 33.11 -7.90 -29.22
C LEU A 211 33.83 -8.20 -30.54
N GLN A 212 33.31 -9.13 -31.34
CA GLN A 212 33.92 -9.50 -32.64
C GLN A 212 33.67 -8.44 -33.73
N ASP A 213 32.73 -7.54 -33.50
CA ASP A 213 32.41 -6.42 -34.39
C ASP A 213 33.28 -5.22 -34.00
N GLU A 214 34.24 -4.84 -34.85
CA GLU A 214 35.18 -3.73 -34.60
C GLU A 214 34.44 -2.41 -34.31
N LYS A 215 33.31 -2.14 -34.97
CA LYS A 215 32.56 -0.89 -34.80
C LYS A 215 31.86 -0.85 -33.43
N ALA A 216 31.28 -1.96 -33.00
CA ALA A 216 30.66 -2.08 -31.68
C ALA A 216 31.70 -2.14 -30.55
N ALA A 217 32.84 -2.81 -30.79
CA ALA A 217 33.97 -2.88 -29.87
C ALA A 217 34.56 -1.50 -29.58
N ASP A 218 34.80 -0.72 -30.63
CA ASP A 218 35.27 0.65 -30.53
C ASP A 218 34.25 1.56 -29.83
N ALA A 219 32.96 1.40 -30.14
CA ALA A 219 31.88 2.15 -29.50
C ALA A 219 31.76 1.83 -28.01
N LEU A 220 31.79 0.56 -27.61
CA LEU A 220 31.79 0.16 -26.21
C LEU A 220 33.04 0.67 -25.48
N THR A 221 34.21 0.61 -26.11
CA THR A 221 35.46 1.13 -25.55
C THR A 221 35.36 2.63 -25.28
N ARG A 222 34.78 3.41 -26.21
CA ARG A 222 34.51 4.85 -26.01
C ARG A 222 33.55 5.11 -24.84
N ILE A 223 32.48 4.32 -24.71
CA ILE A 223 31.51 4.44 -23.61
C ILE A 223 32.19 4.13 -22.27
N LEU A 224 32.93 3.02 -22.17
CA LEU A 224 33.62 2.61 -20.93
C LEU A 224 34.76 3.56 -20.54
N ALA A 225 35.42 4.19 -21.51
CA ALA A 225 36.47 5.19 -21.29
C ALA A 225 35.93 6.53 -20.76
N ASN A 226 34.62 6.74 -20.68
CA ASN A 226 33.99 7.96 -20.14
C ASN A 226 34.06 8.05 -18.60
N ARG A 227 35.19 7.67 -18.01
CA ARG A 227 35.52 7.91 -16.60
C ARG A 227 36.40 9.16 -16.51
N ASP A 228 35.90 10.17 -15.78
CA ASP A 228 36.64 11.33 -15.26
C ASP A 228 36.68 12.66 -16.06
N ASN A 229 35.82 12.91 -17.05
CA ASN A 229 35.72 14.24 -17.69
C ASN A 229 34.37 14.93 -17.47
N ASP A 230 34.39 16.16 -16.97
CA ASP A 230 33.24 16.74 -16.24
C ASP A 230 32.20 17.49 -17.09
N ASP A 231 32.38 17.73 -18.39
CA ASP A 231 31.43 18.59 -19.11
C ASP A 231 30.82 18.04 -20.41
N THR A 232 31.36 16.98 -21.02
CA THR A 232 30.75 16.37 -22.23
C THR A 232 31.06 14.88 -22.36
N PRO A 233 30.05 14.00 -22.58
CA PRO A 233 30.29 12.59 -22.84
C PRO A 233 31.13 12.41 -24.13
N THR A 234 32.16 11.57 -24.07
CA THR A 234 33.04 11.24 -25.21
C THR A 234 32.43 10.27 -26.21
N TYR A 235 31.20 9.80 -25.95
CA TYR A 235 30.45 8.90 -26.82
C TYR A 235 29.17 9.55 -27.35
N SER A 236 28.73 9.12 -28.53
CA SER A 236 27.53 9.63 -29.21
C SER A 236 26.34 8.67 -29.06
N SER A 237 25.13 9.15 -29.34
CA SER A 237 23.93 8.29 -29.44
C SER A 237 24.08 7.19 -30.50
N GLU A 238 24.88 7.43 -31.54
CA GLU A 238 25.19 6.46 -32.57
C GLU A 238 26.07 5.32 -32.02
N ASP A 239 27.02 5.61 -31.12
CA ASP A 239 27.82 4.59 -30.45
C ASP A 239 26.93 3.66 -29.61
N VAL A 240 25.97 4.23 -28.87
CA VAL A 240 25.03 3.46 -28.04
C VAL A 240 24.10 2.59 -28.90
N LYS A 241 23.64 3.09 -30.06
CA LYS A 241 22.85 2.31 -31.01
C LYS A 241 23.64 1.15 -31.62
N ASN A 242 24.90 1.36 -32.00
CA ASN A 242 25.76 0.30 -32.52
C ASN A 242 25.97 -0.82 -31.48
N VAL A 243 26.16 -0.45 -30.20
CA VAL A 243 26.23 -1.43 -29.09
C VAL A 243 24.89 -2.15 -28.91
N ALA A 244 23.76 -1.45 -28.97
CA ALA A 244 22.42 -2.05 -28.84
C ALA A 244 22.11 -3.05 -29.97
N ASP A 245 22.42 -2.70 -31.23
CA ASP A 245 22.19 -3.56 -32.39
C ASP A 245 23.09 -4.79 -32.38
N HIS A 246 24.37 -4.63 -32.02
CA HIS A 246 25.28 -5.75 -31.85
C HIS A 246 24.81 -6.69 -30.72
N LEU A 247 24.42 -6.13 -29.56
CA LEU A 247 23.89 -6.88 -28.44
C LEU A 247 22.66 -7.70 -28.85
N ARG A 248 21.72 -7.06 -29.56
CA ARG A 248 20.50 -7.70 -30.07
C ARG A 248 20.82 -8.86 -31.02
N ASN A 249 21.76 -8.67 -31.95
CA ASN A 249 22.17 -9.71 -32.89
C ASN A 249 22.85 -10.88 -32.17
N ARG A 250 23.72 -10.60 -31.20
CA ARG A 250 24.45 -11.62 -30.44
C ARG A 250 23.52 -12.48 -29.59
N VAL A 251 22.54 -11.87 -28.90
CA VAL A 251 21.53 -12.61 -28.15
C VAL A 251 20.65 -13.44 -29.09
N ARG A 252 20.27 -12.90 -30.26
CA ARG A 252 19.54 -13.66 -31.29
C ARG A 252 20.34 -14.86 -31.80
N GLU A 253 21.64 -14.71 -32.01
CA GLU A 253 22.51 -15.81 -32.45
C GLU A 253 22.67 -16.90 -31.39
N SER A 254 22.63 -16.57 -30.10
CA SER A 254 22.64 -17.56 -29.01
C SER A 254 21.33 -18.32 -28.83
N LEU A 255 20.20 -17.80 -29.33
CA LEU A 255 18.86 -18.36 -29.12
C LEU A 255 18.36 -19.21 -30.31
N ARG A 256 19.24 -19.95 -30.99
CA ARG A 256 18.92 -20.68 -32.23
C ARG A 256 18.13 -21.98 -32.02
N GLU A 257 18.26 -22.60 -30.85
CA GLU A 257 17.60 -23.87 -30.52
C GLU A 257 16.75 -23.69 -29.26
N VAL A 258 15.49 -24.13 -29.30
CA VAL A 258 14.60 -24.16 -28.14
C VAL A 258 15.00 -25.37 -27.29
N PRO A 259 15.43 -25.20 -26.03
CA PRO A 259 15.78 -26.33 -25.17
C PRO A 259 14.51 -27.08 -24.75
N ALA A 260 14.62 -28.38 -24.48
CA ALA A 260 13.52 -29.16 -23.94
C ALA A 260 13.24 -28.77 -22.47
N LEU A 261 11.98 -28.73 -22.08
CA LEU A 261 11.59 -28.41 -20.70
C LEU A 261 11.95 -29.57 -19.75
N PRO A 262 12.39 -29.31 -18.50
CA PRO A 262 12.56 -30.37 -17.51
C PRO A 262 11.25 -31.15 -17.28
N LYS A 263 11.34 -32.49 -17.24
CA LYS A 263 10.18 -33.39 -17.09
C LYS A 263 9.49 -33.29 -15.74
N ASP A 264 10.25 -32.96 -14.69
CA ASP A 264 9.77 -32.76 -13.33
C ASP A 264 10.33 -31.41 -12.84
N LEU A 265 9.44 -30.46 -12.54
CA LEU A 265 9.84 -29.25 -11.81
C LEU A 265 10.24 -29.67 -10.38
N PRO A 266 11.29 -29.08 -9.80
CA PRO A 266 11.60 -29.30 -8.39
C PRO A 266 10.36 -29.00 -7.55
N LYS A 267 9.83 -30.01 -6.87
CA LYS A 267 8.74 -29.93 -5.90
C LYS A 267 9.33 -30.34 -4.57
N ASP A 268 9.97 -29.40 -3.89
CA ASP A 268 10.34 -29.66 -2.52
C ASP A 268 9.18 -29.20 -1.63
N SER A 269 8.92 -30.01 -0.61
CA SER A 269 7.79 -29.78 0.29
C SER A 269 8.06 -28.50 1.08
N PRO A 270 7.04 -27.68 1.41
CA PRO A 270 7.25 -26.48 2.21
C PRO A 270 7.72 -26.88 3.60
N GLN A 271 9.02 -26.80 3.84
CA GLN A 271 9.60 -26.81 5.17
C GLN A 271 10.18 -25.42 5.42
N ASP A 272 9.53 -24.74 6.36
CA ASP A 272 9.98 -23.59 7.14
C ASP A 272 10.98 -22.66 6.44
N ILE A 273 10.43 -21.68 5.72
CA ILE A 273 11.14 -20.41 5.55
C ILE A 273 11.16 -19.75 6.93
N ALA A 274 12.27 -19.92 7.64
CA ALA A 274 12.65 -19.02 8.71
C ALA A 274 12.77 -17.62 8.08
N MET A 275 11.78 -16.78 8.33
CA MET A 275 11.90 -15.35 8.10
C MET A 275 13.20 -14.88 8.78
N PRO A 276 14.02 -14.04 8.13
CA PRO A 276 15.18 -13.47 8.81
C PRO A 276 14.66 -12.81 10.08
N ASP A 277 15.21 -13.26 11.22
CA ASP A 277 14.88 -12.79 12.56
C ASP A 277 14.60 -11.30 12.51
N LEU A 278 13.31 -10.95 12.59
CA LEU A 278 12.98 -9.62 13.05
C LEU A 278 13.47 -9.66 14.49
N GLN A 279 14.61 -9.06 14.77
CA GLN A 279 15.08 -8.87 16.15
C GLN A 279 14.08 -8.01 16.91
N GLN A 280 12.94 -8.59 17.26
CA GLN A 280 12.16 -8.22 18.43
C GLN A 280 12.79 -9.00 19.58
N SER A 281 13.89 -8.46 20.10
CA SER A 281 14.48 -9.03 21.30
C SER A 281 13.54 -8.81 22.49
N GLU A 282 13.25 -9.94 23.13
CA GLU A 282 12.93 -10.13 24.56
C GLU A 282 11.49 -9.89 25.01
N SER A 283 10.70 -10.99 25.04
CA SER A 283 10.03 -11.59 26.20
C SER A 283 9.17 -10.72 27.14
N GLY A 284 9.02 -9.42 26.90
CA GLY A 284 8.42 -8.45 27.80
C GLY A 284 7.21 -7.75 27.20
N ASN A 285 6.33 -7.26 28.07
CA ASN A 285 5.19 -6.45 27.67
C ASN A 285 5.66 -5.14 27.02
N THR A 286 5.04 -4.75 25.91
CA THR A 286 5.34 -3.48 25.23
C THR A 286 4.38 -2.39 25.69
N THR A 287 4.90 -1.32 26.28
CA THR A 287 4.12 -0.13 26.66
C THR A 287 3.96 0.81 25.47
N TRP A 288 2.76 1.38 25.31
CA TRP A 288 2.37 2.23 24.19
C TRP A 288 1.96 3.62 24.64
N TYR A 289 2.27 4.61 23.80
CA TYR A 289 1.90 6.00 24.00
C TYR A 289 1.18 6.56 22.78
N GLU A 290 0.11 7.32 23.00
CA GLU A 290 -0.73 7.90 21.96
C GLU A 290 -0.70 9.43 21.97
N THR A 291 -0.68 10.03 20.78
CA THR A 291 -0.89 11.47 20.55
C THR A 291 -1.83 11.69 19.36
N SER A 292 -2.39 12.88 19.24
CA SER A 292 -3.27 13.26 18.12
C SER A 292 -2.50 13.82 16.92
N LEU A 293 -3.00 13.54 15.72
CA LEU A 293 -2.60 14.17 14.46
C LEU A 293 -3.81 14.89 13.87
N ASP A 294 -3.77 16.22 13.88
CA ASP A 294 -4.77 17.08 13.26
C ASP A 294 -4.36 17.43 11.83
N ILE A 295 -5.31 17.34 10.91
CA ILE A 295 -5.09 17.53 9.47
C ILE A 295 -6.16 18.48 8.93
N VAL A 296 -5.75 19.62 8.38
CA VAL A 296 -6.63 20.57 7.71
C VAL A 296 -6.35 20.55 6.22
N LEU A 297 -7.36 20.21 5.41
CA LEU A 297 -7.21 20.14 3.95
C LEU A 297 -7.20 21.56 3.36
N GLU A 298 -6.11 21.97 2.71
CA GLU A 298 -6.02 23.28 2.03
C GLU A 298 -6.56 23.23 0.61
N SER A 299 -6.50 22.05 -0.01
CA SER A 299 -7.06 21.79 -1.33
C SER A 299 -7.85 20.49 -1.32
N PRO A 300 -8.66 20.22 -2.36
CA PRO A 300 -9.34 18.93 -2.46
C PRO A 300 -8.34 17.77 -2.45
N VAL A 301 -8.66 16.70 -1.72
CA VAL A 301 -7.79 15.52 -1.56
C VAL A 301 -8.55 14.25 -1.95
N VAL A 302 -7.96 13.43 -2.82
CA VAL A 302 -8.52 12.13 -3.18
C VAL A 302 -8.04 11.05 -2.23
N SER A 303 -8.98 10.48 -1.48
CA SER A 303 -8.78 9.33 -0.61
C SER A 303 -9.24 8.08 -1.35
N TYR A 304 -8.35 7.44 -2.10
CA TYR A 304 -8.70 6.42 -3.09
C TYR A 304 -9.71 5.38 -2.58
N GLU A 305 -10.83 5.26 -3.30
CA GLU A 305 -11.78 4.15 -3.24
C GLU A 305 -11.79 3.45 -4.60
N VAL A 306 -12.17 2.17 -4.61
CA VAL A 306 -12.28 1.35 -5.83
C VAL A 306 -13.05 2.10 -6.93
N PRO A 307 -12.45 2.36 -8.10
CA PRO A 307 -13.09 3.12 -9.15
C PRO A 307 -14.28 2.35 -9.72
N PHE A 308 -15.33 3.08 -10.07
CA PHE A 308 -16.48 2.54 -10.79
C PHE A 308 -16.53 3.20 -12.17
N SER A 309 -16.06 2.49 -13.21
CA SER A 309 -15.93 3.05 -14.56
C SER A 309 -15.02 4.30 -14.57
N ASN A 310 -15.41 5.38 -15.26
CA ASN A 310 -14.64 6.63 -15.37
C ASN A 310 -14.77 7.56 -14.14
N GLU A 311 -15.31 7.06 -13.02
CA GLU A 311 -15.42 7.80 -11.77
C GLU A 311 -14.35 7.34 -10.76
N VAL A 312 -13.43 8.24 -10.42
CA VAL A 312 -12.53 8.09 -9.28
C VAL A 312 -13.29 8.52 -8.03
N ARG A 313 -13.60 7.55 -7.17
CA ARG A 313 -14.27 7.81 -5.90
C ARG A 313 -13.26 8.06 -4.78
N SER A 314 -13.72 8.78 -3.77
CA SER A 314 -13.00 8.94 -2.52
C SER A 314 -13.79 8.40 -1.35
N LEU A 315 -13.08 7.81 -0.39
CA LEU A 315 -13.58 7.63 0.97
C LEU A 315 -13.85 9.00 1.61
N ASP A 316 -14.74 9.01 2.60
CA ASP A 316 -15.10 10.20 3.40
C ASP A 316 -14.15 10.46 4.58
N PHE A 317 -13.02 9.74 4.63
CA PHE A 317 -11.92 9.86 5.58
C PHE A 317 -10.58 9.60 4.88
N LEU A 318 -9.45 9.91 5.53
CA LEU A 318 -8.11 9.55 5.02
C LEU A 318 -7.60 8.27 5.70
N ARG A 319 -7.18 7.30 4.90
CA ARG A 319 -6.57 6.07 5.40
C ARG A 319 -5.21 6.33 6.06
N GLY A 320 -4.89 5.57 7.11
CA GLY A 320 -3.55 5.57 7.70
C GLY A 320 -2.44 5.21 6.70
N THR A 321 -2.75 4.42 5.67
CA THR A 321 -1.84 4.11 4.56
C THR A 321 -1.34 5.34 3.79
N VAL A 322 -2.11 6.43 3.78
CA VAL A 322 -1.73 7.71 3.14
C VAL A 322 -0.88 8.55 4.09
N LEU A 323 -1.09 8.43 5.39
CA LEU A 323 -0.46 9.24 6.43
C LEU A 323 0.91 8.70 6.85
N VAL A 324 1.03 7.37 6.93
CA VAL A 324 2.26 6.68 7.35
C VAL A 324 3.49 7.09 6.54
N PRO A 325 3.48 7.09 5.20
CA PRO A 325 4.68 7.46 4.42
C PRO A 325 5.13 8.90 4.66
N TRP A 326 4.18 9.82 4.83
CA TRP A 326 4.47 11.22 5.11
C TRP A 326 5.10 11.39 6.51
N LEU A 327 4.47 10.83 7.55
CA LEU A 327 4.95 10.94 8.92
C LEU A 327 6.31 10.25 9.09
N HIS A 328 6.45 9.02 8.57
CA HIS A 328 7.70 8.27 8.64
C HIS A 328 8.83 8.95 7.85
N GLY A 329 8.51 9.55 6.71
CA GLY A 329 9.45 10.37 5.94
C GLY A 329 9.96 11.59 6.72
N LEU A 330 9.07 12.30 7.42
CA LEU A 330 9.43 13.41 8.29
C LEU A 330 10.32 12.96 9.46
N LEU A 331 9.96 11.87 10.13
CA LEU A 331 10.76 11.34 11.24
C LEU A 331 12.17 10.94 10.79
N ARG A 332 12.31 10.26 9.64
CA ARG A 332 13.64 9.91 9.10
C ARG A 332 14.47 11.13 8.73
N LYS A 333 13.82 12.21 8.28
CA LYS A 333 14.51 13.47 7.98
C LYS A 333 15.00 14.18 9.26
N ASN A 334 14.19 14.15 10.33
CA ASN A 334 14.53 14.79 11.60
C ASN A 334 15.52 13.97 12.43
N TYR A 335 15.52 12.65 12.26
CA TYR A 335 16.40 11.70 12.96
C TYR A 335 17.16 10.83 11.94
N PRO A 336 18.08 11.41 11.16
CA PRO A 336 18.90 10.66 10.22
C PRO A 336 19.73 9.60 10.97
N ASP A 337 20.03 8.49 10.30
CA ASP A 337 20.89 7.41 10.80
C ASP A 337 20.42 6.63 12.05
N ASN A 338 19.18 6.85 12.55
CA ASN A 338 18.62 6.01 13.61
C ASN A 338 17.95 4.75 13.01
N PRO A 339 18.49 3.54 13.24
CA PRO A 339 17.98 2.30 12.64
C PRO A 339 16.56 1.95 13.12
N LEU A 340 16.22 2.32 14.35
CA LEU A 340 14.90 2.07 14.94
C LEU A 340 13.85 2.99 14.32
N VAL A 341 14.17 4.27 14.08
CA VAL A 341 13.29 5.18 13.33
C VAL A 341 13.13 4.71 11.88
N ASN A 342 14.21 4.25 11.24
CA ASN A 342 14.17 3.74 9.86
C ASN A 342 13.29 2.49 9.73
N SER A 343 13.30 1.61 10.72
CA SER A 343 12.53 0.36 10.75
C SER A 343 11.18 0.47 11.47
N ALA A 344 10.84 1.61 12.08
CA ALA A 344 9.71 1.80 12.99
C ALA A 344 8.34 1.28 12.48
N ILE A 345 8.10 1.35 11.18
CA ILE A 345 6.86 0.82 10.58
C ILE A 345 6.90 -0.70 10.46
N VAL A 346 8.05 -1.25 10.05
CA VAL A 346 8.25 -2.71 9.85
C VAL A 346 8.31 -3.42 11.20
N SER A 347 8.97 -2.81 12.19
CA SER A 347 9.04 -3.31 13.57
C SER A 347 7.72 -3.17 14.33
N GLY A 348 6.75 -2.42 13.79
CA GLY A 348 5.46 -2.15 14.42
C GLY A 348 5.50 -1.12 15.55
N ASP A 349 6.60 -0.37 15.69
CA ASP A 349 6.78 0.62 16.74
C ASP A 349 6.04 1.92 16.51
N LEU A 350 5.80 2.27 15.26
CA LEU A 350 5.03 3.45 14.87
C LEU A 350 3.76 3.00 14.16
N ARG A 351 2.61 3.41 14.71
CA ARG A 351 1.30 3.15 14.11
C ARG A 351 0.52 4.44 13.96
N VAL A 352 -0.21 4.56 12.85
CA VAL A 352 -1.07 5.73 12.57
C VAL A 352 -2.46 5.23 12.23
N SER A 353 -3.48 5.76 12.92
CA SER A 353 -4.88 5.42 12.63
C SER A 353 -5.36 6.04 11.31
N ASP A 354 -6.55 5.63 10.86
CA ASP A 354 -7.31 6.41 9.89
C ASP A 354 -7.63 7.81 10.46
N ALA A 355 -7.58 8.84 9.62
CA ALA A 355 -7.97 10.20 10.01
C ALA A 355 -9.45 10.44 9.69
N LEU A 356 -10.24 10.54 10.75
CA LEU A 356 -11.70 10.66 10.71
C LEU A 356 -12.14 12.13 10.71
N PRO A 357 -13.30 12.48 10.12
CA PRO A 357 -13.79 13.86 10.09
C PRO A 357 -14.03 14.42 11.49
N VAL A 358 -13.77 15.72 11.66
CA VAL A 358 -13.99 16.44 12.92
C VAL A 358 -15.14 17.42 12.74
N TYR A 359 -16.07 17.43 13.68
CA TYR A 359 -17.16 18.41 13.77
C TYR A 359 -17.22 18.99 15.17
N GLU A 360 -17.31 20.32 15.29
CA GLU A 360 -17.28 21.04 16.59
C GLU A 360 -16.15 20.56 17.52
N LYS A 361 -14.93 20.40 16.98
CA LYS A 361 -13.73 19.89 17.68
C LYS A 361 -13.81 18.44 18.16
N THR A 362 -14.88 17.72 17.83
CA THR A 362 -15.09 16.32 18.20
C THR A 362 -14.81 15.44 16.98
N PRO A 363 -13.91 14.45 17.05
CA PRO A 363 -13.72 13.50 15.97
C PRO A 363 -14.95 12.59 15.85
N GLY A 364 -15.32 12.30 14.60
CA GLY A 364 -16.45 11.42 14.29
C GLY A 364 -16.06 9.95 14.40
N LEU A 365 -16.93 9.14 14.98
CA LEU A 365 -16.79 7.68 15.02
C LEU A 365 -17.81 7.02 14.08
N PRO A 366 -17.46 5.96 13.34
CA PRO A 366 -18.37 5.32 12.41
C PRO A 366 -19.58 4.74 13.13
N VAL A 367 -20.80 5.08 12.71
CA VAL A 367 -22.04 4.63 13.37
C VAL A 367 -22.03 3.09 13.52
N PRO A 368 -22.20 2.56 14.75
CA PRO A 368 -22.32 1.12 14.97
C PRO A 368 -23.51 0.51 14.21
N PHE A 369 -23.31 -0.62 13.54
CA PHE A 369 -24.36 -1.27 12.74
C PHE A 369 -25.52 -1.87 13.54
N VAL A 370 -25.39 -1.91 14.86
CA VAL A 370 -26.46 -2.27 15.81
C VAL A 370 -27.42 -1.11 16.10
N LEU A 371 -27.10 0.11 15.62
CA LEU A 371 -27.95 1.29 15.79
C LEU A 371 -28.81 1.52 14.54
N GLU A 372 -30.09 1.77 14.78
CA GLU A 372 -31.08 2.01 13.74
C GLU A 372 -31.69 3.40 13.86
N ASN A 373 -32.13 3.96 12.73
CA ASN A 373 -32.84 5.23 12.65
C ASN A 373 -34.22 5.01 12.03
N GLU A 374 -35.20 5.86 12.31
CA GLU A 374 -36.51 5.79 11.67
C GLU A 374 -36.44 6.20 10.19
N LYS A 375 -37.19 5.48 9.35
CA LYS A 375 -37.21 5.70 7.90
C LYS A 375 -37.93 7.00 7.50
N VAL A 376 -38.88 7.46 8.32
CA VAL A 376 -39.65 8.69 8.09
C VAL A 376 -39.48 9.59 9.33
N PRO A 377 -38.57 10.56 9.32
CA PRO A 377 -38.47 11.49 10.42
C PRO A 377 -39.74 12.36 10.50
N GLU A 378 -40.22 12.63 11.71
CA GLU A 378 -41.30 13.58 12.00
C GLU A 378 -41.06 14.95 11.33
N ASP A 379 -42.16 15.69 11.16
CA ASP A 379 -42.30 16.89 10.33
C ASP A 379 -41.08 17.84 10.25
N LYS A 380 -40.76 18.24 9.01
CA LYS A 380 -39.65 19.13 8.64
C LYS A 380 -39.91 20.58 9.10
N GLN A 381 -39.66 20.89 10.36
CA GLN A 381 -39.68 22.28 10.85
C GLN A 381 -38.41 22.62 11.63
N GLY A 382 -37.48 23.33 10.96
CA GLY A 382 -36.26 23.87 11.55
C GLY A 382 -34.99 23.63 10.72
N ASP A 383 -33.95 24.44 10.96
CA ASP A 383 -32.63 24.30 10.31
C ASP A 383 -31.77 23.17 10.90
N ILE A 384 -32.10 22.70 12.11
CA ILE A 384 -31.44 21.61 12.83
C ILE A 384 -32.46 20.48 12.98
N GLN A 385 -32.18 19.33 12.35
CA GLN A 385 -33.12 18.21 12.35
C GLN A 385 -32.76 17.22 13.47
N PRO A 386 -33.64 17.00 14.47
CA PRO A 386 -33.42 15.98 15.47
C PRO A 386 -33.43 14.58 14.82
N CYS A 387 -32.62 13.68 15.35
CA CYS A 387 -32.46 12.31 14.88
C CYS A 387 -32.26 11.41 16.10
N THR A 388 -33.08 10.38 16.25
CA THR A 388 -32.96 9.44 17.37
C THR A 388 -32.48 8.10 16.84
N LEU A 389 -31.37 7.59 17.38
CA LEU A 389 -30.92 6.23 17.10
C LEU A 389 -31.42 5.27 18.17
N PHE A 390 -31.93 4.12 17.74
CA PHE A 390 -32.42 3.03 18.57
C PHE A 390 -31.38 1.91 18.63
N ASN A 391 -31.09 1.43 19.83
CA ASN A 391 -30.04 0.45 20.05
C ASN A 391 -30.59 -0.98 20.06
N ARG A 392 -30.10 -1.84 19.16
CA ARG A 392 -30.46 -3.27 19.08
C ARG A 392 -29.49 -4.18 19.81
N HIS A 393 -28.43 -3.64 20.42
CA HIS A 393 -27.41 -4.43 21.11
C HIS A 393 -27.81 -4.87 22.53
N ILE A 394 -28.67 -4.08 23.18
CA ILE A 394 -29.14 -4.32 24.55
C ILE A 394 -30.27 -5.38 24.61
N PRO A 395 -30.54 -5.98 25.79
CA PRO A 395 -31.65 -6.92 25.97
C PRO A 395 -32.98 -6.36 25.49
N ILE A 396 -33.84 -7.22 24.94
CA ILE A 396 -35.10 -6.83 24.28
C ILE A 396 -36.02 -6.04 25.21
N ASP A 397 -36.05 -6.41 26.50
CA ASP A 397 -36.90 -5.75 27.51
C ASP A 397 -36.46 -4.30 27.80
N ASP A 398 -35.19 -3.98 27.55
CA ASP A 398 -34.62 -2.65 27.75
C ASP A 398 -34.63 -1.80 26.47
N GLN A 399 -35.02 -2.39 25.32
CA GLN A 399 -35.04 -1.70 24.04
C GLN A 399 -36.23 -0.74 23.92
N VAL A 400 -35.95 0.45 23.38
CA VAL A 400 -36.98 1.36 22.86
C VAL A 400 -37.13 1.10 21.37
N CYS A 401 -38.36 1.09 20.87
CA CYS A 401 -38.65 0.85 19.45
C CYS A 401 -39.24 2.10 18.82
N GLY A 402 -38.60 2.58 17.76
CA GLY A 402 -39.17 3.54 16.84
C GLY A 402 -40.04 2.89 15.77
N ASP A 403 -40.76 3.71 15.01
CA ASP A 403 -41.63 3.26 13.92
C ASP A 403 -40.82 3.04 12.63
N HIS A 404 -40.84 1.82 12.11
CA HIS A 404 -40.19 1.44 10.84
C HIS A 404 -38.70 1.84 10.78
N THR A 405 -37.89 1.26 11.66
CA THR A 405 -36.46 1.54 11.76
C THR A 405 -35.65 0.87 10.64
N ILE A 406 -34.55 1.52 10.25
CA ILE A 406 -33.56 1.02 9.30
C ILE A 406 -32.15 1.19 9.89
N PRO A 407 -31.21 0.28 9.63
CA PRO A 407 -29.85 0.45 10.12
C PRO A 407 -29.21 1.73 9.56
N SER A 408 -28.65 2.55 10.46
CA SER A 408 -27.94 3.78 10.07
C SER A 408 -26.54 3.41 9.58
N ARG A 409 -26.16 3.88 8.38
CA ARG A 409 -24.94 3.44 7.69
C ARG A 409 -24.21 4.61 7.04
N GLY A 410 -22.88 4.50 6.95
CA GLY A 410 -22.03 5.43 6.21
C GLY A 410 -22.12 6.86 6.72
N SER A 411 -22.25 7.02 8.04
CA SER A 411 -22.26 8.30 8.76
C SER A 411 -21.42 8.18 10.02
N TYR A 412 -21.08 9.32 10.60
CA TYR A 412 -20.27 9.43 11.81
C TYR A 412 -21.08 10.01 12.96
N LEU A 413 -20.77 9.54 14.17
CA LEU A 413 -21.26 10.06 15.45
C LEU A 413 -20.23 11.02 16.03
N PHE A 414 -20.67 12.22 16.37
CA PHE A 414 -19.86 13.25 17.03
C PHE A 414 -20.41 13.43 18.45
N VAL A 415 -19.91 12.62 19.39
CA VAL A 415 -20.40 12.57 20.77
C VAL A 415 -19.24 12.83 21.73
N LYS A 416 -19.43 13.76 22.66
CA LYS A 416 -18.48 13.98 23.77
C LYS A 416 -18.74 12.94 24.86
N SER A 417 -17.68 12.29 25.33
CA SER A 417 -17.77 11.19 26.32
C SER A 417 -18.11 11.63 27.76
N ASN A 418 -18.29 12.93 28.03
CA ASN A 418 -18.45 13.44 29.40
C ASN A 418 -19.92 13.69 29.80
N GLY A 419 -20.51 12.72 30.50
CA GLY A 419 -21.39 12.86 31.68
C GLY A 419 -22.68 13.71 31.69
N ALA A 420 -22.93 14.58 30.72
CA ALA A 420 -24.12 15.44 30.62
C ALA A 420 -25.05 14.93 29.50
N PRO A 421 -26.35 15.31 29.43
CA PRO A 421 -27.24 14.80 28.38
C PRO A 421 -26.58 14.99 27.01
N VAL A 422 -26.49 13.90 26.25
CA VAL A 422 -25.71 13.82 25.02
C VAL A 422 -26.34 14.71 23.97
N THR A 423 -25.92 15.97 23.90
CA THR A 423 -26.02 16.74 22.66
C THR A 423 -24.91 16.26 21.75
N GLY A 424 -25.24 15.30 20.90
CA GLY A 424 -24.33 14.77 19.89
C GLY A 424 -24.86 15.03 18.49
N TRP A 425 -23.98 14.87 17.50
CA TRP A 425 -24.34 15.05 16.10
C TRP A 425 -24.16 13.77 15.30
N ILE A 426 -24.92 13.63 14.22
CA ILE A 426 -24.76 12.59 13.22
C ILE A 426 -24.61 13.19 11.82
N GLY A 427 -23.70 12.65 11.03
CA GLY A 427 -23.66 12.89 9.59
C GLY A 427 -22.32 12.60 8.97
N LYS A 428 -22.10 13.13 7.77
CA LYS A 428 -20.90 12.85 6.97
C LYS A 428 -20.51 14.05 6.12
N PRO A 429 -19.20 14.23 5.85
CA PRO A 429 -18.74 15.30 4.97
C PRO A 429 -19.22 15.06 3.52
N SER A 430 -19.54 16.16 2.82
CA SER A 430 -19.82 16.11 1.38
C SER A 430 -18.53 15.99 0.57
N LEU A 431 -18.45 15.01 -0.32
CA LEU A 431 -17.40 14.96 -1.34
C LEU A 431 -17.70 15.96 -2.46
N ILE A 432 -16.67 16.65 -2.95
CA ILE A 432 -16.78 17.54 -4.10
C ILE A 432 -16.45 16.74 -5.36
N GLY A 433 -17.37 16.78 -6.33
CA GLY A 433 -17.15 16.24 -7.67
C GLY A 433 -16.49 17.27 -8.58
N ARG A 434 -15.44 16.86 -9.29
CA ARG A 434 -14.82 17.61 -10.39
C ARG A 434 -14.89 16.79 -11.66
N GLN A 435 -15.50 17.36 -12.69
CA GLN A 435 -15.44 16.80 -14.04
C GLN A 435 -14.22 17.35 -14.75
N SER A 436 -13.47 16.47 -15.37
CA SER A 436 -12.30 16.81 -16.17
C SER A 436 -12.39 16.08 -17.50
N THR A 437 -12.02 16.78 -18.57
CA THR A 437 -11.93 16.20 -19.90
C THR A 437 -10.56 16.51 -20.48
N ALA A 438 -10.00 15.57 -21.22
CA ALA A 438 -8.83 15.86 -22.03
C ALA A 438 -9.25 16.54 -23.33
N ILE A 439 -8.48 17.52 -23.77
CA ILE A 439 -8.73 18.27 -25.00
C ILE A 439 -7.80 17.73 -26.08
N ASN A 440 -8.34 17.42 -27.26
CA ASN A 440 -7.55 17.12 -28.44
C ASN A 440 -6.84 18.40 -28.91
N SER A 441 -5.51 18.34 -28.99
CA SER A 441 -4.68 19.49 -29.34
C SER A 441 -4.85 19.98 -30.78
N GLU A 442 -5.29 19.10 -31.70
CA GLU A 442 -5.45 19.43 -33.12
C GLU A 442 -6.81 20.05 -33.42
N THR A 443 -7.87 19.56 -32.77
CA THR A 443 -9.25 19.97 -33.06
C THR A 443 -9.83 20.94 -32.03
N GLY A 444 -9.21 21.06 -30.86
CA GLY A 444 -9.74 21.83 -29.72
C GLY A 444 -10.99 21.21 -29.08
N ALA A 445 -11.47 20.08 -29.59
CA ALA A 445 -12.61 19.35 -29.05
C ALA A 445 -12.20 18.47 -27.85
N ALA A 446 -13.18 18.05 -27.05
CA ALA A 446 -12.96 16.99 -26.07
C ALA A 446 -12.48 15.72 -26.78
N LYS A 447 -11.44 15.07 -26.24
CA LYS A 447 -10.90 13.83 -26.78
C LYS A 447 -11.86 12.68 -26.47
N ASP A 448 -12.14 11.85 -27.48
CA ASP A 448 -13.07 10.74 -27.36
C ASP A 448 -12.74 9.83 -26.18
N GLY A 449 -13.74 9.55 -25.35
CA GLY A 449 -13.62 8.67 -24.19
C GLY A 449 -12.82 9.23 -23.01
N GLN A 450 -12.40 10.50 -23.02
CA GLN A 450 -11.52 11.08 -21.97
C GLN A 450 -12.24 12.01 -20.99
N LEU A 451 -13.54 11.77 -20.74
CA LEU A 451 -14.27 12.40 -19.65
C LEU A 451 -14.15 11.56 -18.38
N PHE A 452 -13.59 12.14 -17.31
CA PHE A 452 -13.47 11.49 -16.01
C PHE A 452 -14.04 12.38 -14.90
N LEU A 453 -14.68 11.72 -13.93
CA LEU A 453 -15.24 12.34 -12.74
C LEU A 453 -14.38 11.99 -11.55
N VAL A 454 -13.95 12.98 -10.78
CA VAL A 454 -13.20 12.79 -9.54
C VAL A 454 -14.04 13.28 -8.38
N ARG A 455 -14.32 12.42 -7.41
CA ARG A 455 -14.84 12.85 -6.10
C ARG A 455 -13.68 12.97 -5.13
N ALA A 456 -13.56 14.11 -4.47
CA ALA A 456 -12.50 14.40 -3.51
C ALA A 456 -13.08 14.92 -2.19
N LEU A 457 -12.33 14.72 -1.11
CA LEU A 457 -12.57 15.42 0.15
C LEU A 457 -12.39 16.92 -0.07
N PRO A 458 -13.28 17.76 0.47
CA PRO A 458 -13.26 19.20 0.21
C PRO A 458 -12.12 19.91 0.94
N ALA A 459 -11.67 21.04 0.37
CA ALA A 459 -10.83 21.99 1.10
C ALA A 459 -11.60 22.56 2.31
N GLY A 460 -10.89 22.86 3.39
CA GLY A 460 -11.43 23.31 4.66
C GLY A 460 -11.87 22.17 5.60
N LEU A 461 -11.92 20.92 5.13
CA LEU A 461 -12.24 19.79 6.00
C LEU A 461 -11.13 19.56 7.03
N THR A 462 -11.53 19.40 8.28
CA THR A 462 -10.63 19.00 9.37
C THR A 462 -10.81 17.50 9.65
N LEU A 463 -9.69 16.78 9.70
CA LEU A 463 -9.61 15.37 10.02
C LEU A 463 -8.68 15.16 11.21
N ARG A 464 -8.91 14.11 12.00
CA ARG A 464 -8.05 13.73 13.12
C ARG A 464 -7.72 12.25 13.09
N ALA A 465 -6.44 11.93 13.17
CA ALA A 465 -5.90 10.60 13.39
C ALA A 465 -5.22 10.52 14.77
N SER A 466 -4.91 9.31 15.23
CA SER A 466 -4.02 9.07 16.34
C SER A 466 -2.71 8.44 15.88
N ILE A 467 -1.62 8.85 16.52
CA ILE A 467 -0.28 8.30 16.35
C ILE A 467 0.04 7.54 17.63
N VAL A 468 0.35 6.25 17.49
CA VAL A 468 0.73 5.39 18.61
C VAL A 468 2.17 4.95 18.43
N VAL A 469 2.99 5.15 19.46
CA VAL A 469 4.41 4.82 19.47
C VAL A 469 4.75 3.89 20.62
N SER A 470 5.66 2.95 20.40
CA SER A 470 6.19 2.10 21.48
C SER A 470 7.09 2.92 22.42
N LYS A 471 7.19 2.49 23.68
CA LYS A 471 8.12 3.08 24.65
C LYS A 471 9.56 3.13 24.14
N ARG A 472 10.02 2.09 23.42
CA ARG A 472 11.38 2.05 22.86
C ARG A 472 11.60 3.12 21.80
N LEU A 473 10.67 3.27 20.85
CA LEU A 473 10.75 4.31 19.82
C LEU A 473 10.62 5.70 20.44
N LEU A 474 9.71 5.87 21.39
CA LEU A 474 9.55 7.15 22.08
C LEU A 474 10.83 7.54 22.84
N SER A 475 11.53 6.58 23.45
CA SER A 475 12.79 6.83 24.15
C SER A 475 13.90 7.31 23.20
N GLU A 476 13.99 6.70 22.02
CA GLU A 476 14.92 7.13 20.97
C GLU A 476 14.61 8.55 20.46
N LEU A 477 13.33 8.87 20.26
CA LEU A 477 12.90 10.20 19.78
C LEU A 477 13.15 11.32 20.82
N ARG A 478 13.21 10.99 22.12
CA ARG A 478 13.51 11.94 23.21
C ARG A 478 15.01 12.24 23.38
N GLY A 479 15.89 11.34 22.91
CA GLY A 479 17.32 11.41 23.22
C GLY A 479 17.63 11.27 24.72
N THR A 480 18.85 11.61 25.14
CA THR A 480 19.37 11.43 26.52
C THR A 480 18.75 12.37 27.57
N ALA A 481 17.85 13.27 27.18
CA ALA A 481 17.30 14.31 28.05
C ALA A 481 15.84 14.03 28.45
N ALA A 482 15.59 12.98 29.25
CA ALA A 482 14.54 12.97 30.28
C ALA A 482 14.39 11.59 30.94
N THR A 483 14.87 11.47 32.17
CA THR A 483 14.67 10.36 33.10
C THR A 483 13.29 10.36 33.77
N SER A 484 12.29 11.09 33.23
CA SER A 484 10.99 11.25 33.88
C SER A 484 10.05 10.08 33.56
N THR A 485 9.57 9.42 34.61
CA THR A 485 8.52 8.38 34.60
C THR A 485 7.09 8.93 34.50
N ASP A 486 6.91 10.23 34.27
CA ASP A 486 5.61 10.89 34.33
C ASP A 486 4.79 10.69 33.03
N SER A 487 3.55 10.22 33.16
CA SER A 487 2.52 10.23 32.11
C SER A 487 1.46 11.29 32.49
N PRO A 488 1.13 12.29 31.64
CA PRO A 488 1.47 12.42 30.21
C PRO A 488 2.86 13.00 29.94
N LEU A 489 3.47 12.56 28.84
CA LEU A 489 4.79 12.96 28.40
C LEU A 489 4.70 14.09 27.37
N THR A 490 5.54 15.12 27.48
CA THR A 490 5.65 16.17 26.46
C THR A 490 6.87 15.91 25.58
N LEU A 491 6.64 15.70 24.29
CA LEU A 491 7.66 15.59 23.24
C LEU A 491 7.15 16.30 21.98
N ASP A 492 7.82 17.38 21.59
CA ASP A 492 7.58 18.00 20.30
C ASP A 492 8.39 17.28 19.22
N LEU A 493 7.71 16.65 18.25
CA LEU A 493 8.34 15.99 17.11
C LEU A 493 8.84 16.99 16.03
N GLY A 494 8.72 18.30 16.27
CA GLY A 494 9.03 19.36 15.30
C GLY A 494 7.94 19.49 14.23
N ILE A 495 6.72 19.07 14.54
CA ILE A 495 5.57 19.00 13.62
C ILE A 495 4.42 19.85 14.19
N ALA A 496 4.73 21.09 14.59
CA ALA A 496 3.73 22.06 15.04
C ALA A 496 2.78 22.44 13.88
N GLU A 497 3.33 22.79 12.71
CA GLU A 497 2.56 22.95 11.47
C GLU A 497 3.44 22.60 10.27
N GLN A 498 3.24 21.42 9.69
CA GLN A 498 3.99 20.98 8.50
C GLN A 498 3.08 20.89 7.28
N PRO A 499 3.49 21.43 6.13
CA PRO A 499 2.78 21.22 4.87
C PRO A 499 2.91 19.76 4.44
N ALA A 500 1.79 19.19 3.98
CA ALA A 500 1.71 17.81 3.52
C ALA A 500 1.07 17.75 2.13
N PHE A 501 1.60 16.85 1.30
CA PHE A 501 0.98 16.47 0.03
C PHE A 501 0.37 15.07 0.20
N LEU A 502 -0.95 15.00 0.26
CA LEU A 502 -1.72 13.80 0.55
C LEU A 502 -2.59 13.38 -0.65
N GLY A 503 -2.94 12.10 -0.71
CA GLY A 503 -3.75 11.51 -1.78
C GLY A 503 -2.95 11.07 -3.01
N SER A 504 -3.64 10.76 -4.11
CA SER A 504 -3.01 10.24 -5.34
C SER A 504 -2.99 11.26 -6.48
N ARG A 505 -1.78 11.68 -6.87
CA ARG A 505 -1.54 12.53 -8.06
C ARG A 505 -1.97 11.85 -9.36
N LYS A 506 -1.78 10.54 -9.50
CA LYS A 506 -2.02 9.83 -10.78
C LYS A 506 -3.50 9.89 -11.20
N LEU A 507 -4.41 9.93 -10.24
CA LEU A 507 -5.85 9.92 -10.48
C LEU A 507 -6.42 11.32 -10.76
N THR A 508 -5.70 12.38 -10.40
CA THR A 508 -6.23 13.76 -10.38
C THR A 508 -5.33 14.78 -11.06
N GLY A 509 -4.10 14.40 -11.40
CA GLY A 509 -3.05 15.28 -11.92
C GLY A 509 -2.22 15.99 -10.85
N THR A 510 -2.73 16.15 -9.62
CA THR A 510 -2.11 16.94 -8.54
C THR A 510 -2.30 16.30 -7.16
N PHE A 511 -1.31 16.37 -6.28
CA PHE A 511 -1.53 15.99 -4.88
C PHE A 511 -2.44 17.00 -4.18
N GLY A 512 -3.20 16.51 -3.20
CA GLY A 512 -3.94 17.35 -2.28
C GLY A 512 -3.00 18.00 -1.27
N ARG A 513 -3.20 19.28 -0.97
CA ARG A 513 -2.44 20.02 0.05
C ARG A 513 -3.17 19.94 1.38
N ALA A 514 -2.43 19.70 2.45
CA ALA A 514 -2.92 19.73 3.81
C ALA A 514 -1.91 20.38 4.75
N ARG A 515 -2.39 20.93 5.85
CA ARG A 515 -1.59 21.29 7.02
C ARG A 515 -1.77 20.23 8.08
N CYS A 516 -0.67 19.70 8.58
CA CYS A 516 -0.68 18.67 9.61
C CYS A 516 -0.02 19.20 10.89
N THR A 517 -0.64 18.87 12.02
CA THR A 517 -0.22 19.27 13.37
C THR A 517 -0.22 18.05 14.27
N VAL A 518 0.92 17.73 14.85
CA VAL A 518 1.05 16.62 15.80
C VAL A 518 1.00 17.17 17.22
N GLY A 519 0.20 16.54 18.07
CA GLY A 519 0.14 16.86 19.49
C GLY A 519 1.48 16.58 20.16
N SER A 520 1.93 17.52 20.98
CA SER A 520 3.17 17.37 21.76
C SER A 520 3.00 16.44 22.97
N THR A 521 1.75 16.08 23.31
CA THR A 521 1.44 15.33 24.53
C THR A 521 1.14 13.88 24.22
N PHE A 522 2.03 13.00 24.67
CA PHE A 522 1.91 11.55 24.57
C PHE A 522 1.33 10.98 25.85
N THR A 523 0.15 10.37 25.74
CA THR A 523 -0.54 9.73 26.87
C THR A 523 -0.27 8.24 26.83
N GLU A 524 0.11 7.65 27.97
CA GLU A 524 0.25 6.20 28.09
C GLU A 524 -1.12 5.54 27.94
N VAL A 525 -1.25 4.64 26.97
CA VAL A 525 -2.49 3.88 26.76
C VAL A 525 -2.47 2.52 27.48
N GLY A 526 -1.28 2.04 27.83
CA GLY A 526 -1.06 0.80 28.58
C GLY A 526 -0.03 -0.11 27.89
N SER A 527 0.01 -1.39 28.30
CA SER A 527 0.96 -2.36 27.76
C SER A 527 0.25 -3.58 27.16
N THR A 528 0.84 -4.16 26.12
CA THR A 528 0.38 -5.41 25.52
C THR A 528 1.39 -6.53 25.74
N PRO A 529 0.94 -7.78 25.91
CA PRO A 529 1.82 -8.93 25.89
C PRO A 529 2.52 -9.08 24.53
N PRO A 530 3.65 -9.81 24.46
CA PRO A 530 4.27 -10.14 23.18
C PRO A 530 3.30 -11.02 22.36
N PRO A 531 3.20 -10.78 21.04
CA PRO A 531 2.41 -11.64 20.16
C PRO A 531 2.97 -13.06 20.13
N VAL A 532 2.12 -14.05 19.85
CA VAL A 532 2.52 -15.46 19.81
C VAL A 532 3.31 -15.73 18.53
N GLU A 533 4.56 -16.18 18.67
CA GLU A 533 5.40 -16.64 17.53
C GLU A 533 5.10 -18.11 17.19
N GLY A 534 4.91 -18.40 15.90
CA GLY A 534 4.69 -19.76 15.38
C GLY A 534 3.24 -20.08 14.96
N PRO A 535 2.99 -21.26 14.35
CA PRO A 535 1.65 -21.68 13.97
C PRO A 535 0.79 -21.88 15.22
N VAL A 536 -0.18 -20.99 15.44
CA VAL A 536 -1.23 -21.18 16.43
C VAL A 536 -2.07 -22.38 15.98
N THR A 537 -2.04 -23.48 16.74
CA THR A 537 -2.83 -24.67 16.43
C THR A 537 -4.32 -24.35 16.48
N ASP A 538 -5.08 -24.82 15.47
CA ASP A 538 -6.55 -24.74 15.47
C ASP A 538 -7.16 -25.63 16.57
N GLU A 539 -6.42 -26.63 17.06
CA GLU A 539 -6.74 -27.31 18.30
C GLU A 539 -6.42 -26.39 19.48
N GLY A 540 -7.48 -25.78 20.00
CA GLY A 540 -7.41 -24.96 21.19
C GLY A 540 -6.76 -25.72 22.33
N THR A 541 -5.94 -25.03 23.12
CA THR A 541 -6.07 -25.18 24.56
C THR A 541 -7.55 -24.89 24.84
N GLN A 542 -8.36 -25.95 25.04
CA GLN A 542 -9.66 -25.78 25.67
C GLN A 542 -9.37 -24.97 26.92
N ALA A 543 -9.81 -23.70 26.93
CA ALA A 543 -9.85 -22.93 28.15
C ALA A 543 -10.63 -23.81 29.13
N SER A 544 -9.93 -24.26 30.17
CA SER A 544 -10.50 -25.04 31.24
C SER A 544 -11.79 -24.36 31.66
N SER A 545 -12.89 -25.11 31.58
CA SER A 545 -14.22 -24.67 31.93
C SER A 545 -14.29 -24.44 33.44
N CYS A 546 -13.73 -23.34 33.98
CA CYS A 546 -13.93 -22.89 35.37
C CYS A 546 -13.18 -21.57 35.74
N GLU A 547 -13.05 -20.58 34.85
CA GLU A 547 -12.59 -19.24 35.26
C GLU A 547 -13.67 -18.17 34.99
N PRO A 548 -13.78 -17.13 35.84
CA PRO A 548 -14.74 -16.05 35.64
C PRO A 548 -14.51 -15.45 34.25
N THR A 549 -15.56 -15.39 33.43
CA THR A 549 -15.49 -14.82 32.09
C THR A 549 -16.22 -13.48 32.09
N GLU A 550 -15.53 -12.43 31.68
CA GLU A 550 -16.13 -11.11 31.48
C GLU A 550 -16.75 -11.04 30.08
N VAL A 551 -17.90 -10.38 29.95
CA VAL A 551 -18.59 -10.21 28.66
C VAL A 551 -18.55 -8.74 28.29
N VAL A 552 -17.92 -8.42 27.18
CA VAL A 552 -17.70 -7.04 26.73
C VAL A 552 -18.08 -6.86 25.27
N SER A 553 -18.40 -5.62 24.90
CA SER A 553 -18.80 -5.24 23.54
C SER A 553 -17.65 -4.53 22.83
N LEU A 554 -17.25 -5.06 21.68
CA LEU A 554 -16.24 -4.49 20.80
C LEU A 554 -16.92 -3.69 19.69
N TRP A 555 -16.58 -2.42 19.54
CA TRP A 555 -17.01 -1.57 18.44
C TRP A 555 -15.82 -1.17 17.57
N PHE A 556 -15.74 -1.72 16.36
CA PHE A 556 -14.65 -1.44 15.44
C PHE A 556 -14.77 -0.04 14.84
N THR A 557 -13.76 0.79 15.06
CA THR A 557 -13.68 2.18 14.58
C THR A 557 -12.90 2.32 13.28
N SER A 558 -12.21 1.26 12.87
CA SER A 558 -11.52 1.14 11.59
C SER A 558 -11.77 -0.25 10.99
N ASP A 559 -11.41 -0.43 9.71
CA ASP A 559 -11.54 -1.75 9.08
C ASP A 559 -10.57 -2.76 9.71
N VAL A 560 -10.98 -4.02 9.83
CA VAL A 560 -10.14 -5.11 10.36
C VAL A 560 -9.80 -6.09 9.24
N LEU A 561 -8.52 -6.38 9.09
CA LEU A 561 -8.02 -7.42 8.19
C LEU A 561 -7.67 -8.66 9.02
N ALA A 562 -8.61 -9.61 9.10
CA ALA A 562 -8.40 -10.87 9.80
C ALA A 562 -7.98 -11.95 8.79
N ARG A 563 -6.79 -12.52 8.99
CA ARG A 563 -6.24 -13.58 8.12
C ARG A 563 -6.87 -14.93 8.48
N SER A 564 -7.47 -15.58 7.49
CA SER A 564 -8.03 -16.92 7.67
C SER A 564 -6.97 -18.00 7.80
N SER A 565 -7.23 -19.01 8.64
CA SER A 565 -6.41 -20.23 8.71
C SER A 565 -6.52 -21.06 7.42
N ALA A 566 -7.68 -21.02 6.75
CA ALA A 566 -7.91 -21.71 5.48
C ALA A 566 -7.34 -20.97 4.25
N LEU A 567 -6.61 -19.86 4.45
CA LEU A 567 -6.05 -19.00 3.39
C LEU A 567 -7.12 -18.42 2.43
N GLY A 568 -8.39 -18.44 2.83
CA GLY A 568 -9.52 -17.84 2.12
C GLY A 568 -9.65 -16.32 2.34
N PRO A 569 -10.77 -15.70 1.92
CA PRO A 569 -10.95 -14.25 1.93
C PRO A 569 -10.85 -13.58 3.31
N GLY A 570 -10.91 -14.34 4.41
CA GLY A 570 -10.75 -13.82 5.76
C GLY A 570 -11.94 -13.00 6.26
N GLY A 571 -11.98 -12.73 7.56
CA GLY A 571 -12.99 -11.89 8.20
C GLY A 571 -14.23 -12.62 8.71
N SER A 572 -14.17 -13.95 8.90
CA SER A 572 -15.17 -14.66 9.69
C SER A 572 -15.05 -14.34 11.19
N VAL A 573 -15.99 -14.84 11.99
CA VAL A 573 -15.93 -14.75 13.44
C VAL A 573 -14.71 -15.51 13.98
N GLU A 574 -14.46 -16.69 13.44
CA GLU A 574 -13.33 -17.55 13.79
C GLU A 574 -11.99 -16.90 13.42
N ASP A 575 -11.93 -16.23 12.26
CA ASP A 575 -10.73 -15.48 11.85
C ASP A 575 -10.45 -14.30 12.80
N LEU A 576 -11.50 -13.66 13.32
CA LEU A 576 -11.37 -12.58 14.30
C LEU A 576 -10.87 -13.12 15.64
N GLU A 577 -11.43 -14.22 16.15
CA GLU A 577 -10.93 -14.91 17.35
C GLU A 577 -9.47 -15.34 17.19
N LEU A 578 -9.10 -15.85 16.01
CA LEU A 578 -7.71 -16.20 15.69
C LEU A 578 -6.79 -14.97 15.71
N ALA A 579 -7.26 -13.82 15.21
CA ALA A 579 -6.48 -12.58 15.26
C ALA A 579 -6.21 -12.12 16.71
N PHE A 580 -7.19 -12.28 17.60
CA PHE A 580 -7.05 -12.01 19.04
C PHE A 580 -6.11 -13.01 19.74
N ARG A 581 -6.21 -14.31 19.42
CA ARG A 581 -5.26 -15.33 19.89
C ARG A 581 -3.82 -15.02 19.49
N ARG A 582 -3.58 -14.59 18.24
CA ARG A 582 -2.24 -14.17 17.77
C ARG A 582 -1.71 -12.94 18.50
N ALA A 583 -2.59 -12.04 18.90
CA ALA A 583 -2.26 -10.89 19.74
C ALA A 583 -2.05 -11.26 21.23
N ASN A 584 -2.11 -12.55 21.57
CA ASN A 584 -1.98 -13.09 22.93
C ASN A 584 -3.04 -12.54 23.91
N VAL A 585 -4.25 -12.27 23.40
CA VAL A 585 -5.42 -11.84 24.18
C VAL A 585 -6.61 -12.65 23.66
N PRO A 586 -6.77 -13.92 24.08
CA PRO A 586 -7.80 -14.81 23.53
C PRO A 586 -9.20 -14.32 23.91
N VAL A 587 -10.10 -14.27 22.92
CA VAL A 587 -11.51 -13.93 23.11
C VAL A 587 -12.38 -14.97 22.42
N THR A 588 -13.60 -15.16 22.93
CA THR A 588 -14.63 -16.01 22.30
C THR A 588 -15.86 -15.18 22.01
N VAL A 589 -16.30 -15.13 20.75
CA VAL A 589 -17.47 -14.38 20.34
C VAL A 589 -18.74 -15.04 20.90
N VAL A 590 -19.63 -14.21 21.45
CA VAL A 590 -20.92 -14.65 21.96
C VAL A 590 -21.86 -14.92 20.79
N GLN A 591 -22.22 -16.18 20.58
CA GLN A 591 -23.20 -16.56 19.57
C GLN A 591 -24.63 -16.23 20.00
N GLU A 592 -25.46 -15.79 19.04
CA GLU A 592 -26.89 -15.56 19.25
C GLU A 592 -27.60 -16.90 19.48
N SER A 593 -28.38 -17.01 20.56
CA SER A 593 -29.23 -18.17 20.79
C SER A 593 -30.49 -18.08 19.90
N PRO A 594 -30.94 -19.19 19.28
CA PRO A 594 -32.05 -19.19 18.33
C PRO A 594 -33.40 -18.72 18.90
N ASP A 595 -33.56 -18.72 20.23
CA ASP A 595 -34.83 -18.38 20.90
C ASP A 595 -35.02 -16.88 21.23
N GLN A 596 -34.19 -15.98 20.67
CA GLN A 596 -34.23 -14.53 20.97
C GLN A 596 -35.07 -13.67 20.01
N ASP A 597 -35.86 -14.27 19.11
CA ASP A 597 -36.78 -13.49 18.27
C ASP A 597 -38.10 -13.22 19.02
N SER A 598 -38.36 -11.95 19.32
CA SER A 598 -39.59 -11.51 20.00
C SER A 598 -40.87 -11.66 19.14
N GLY A 599 -40.73 -12.07 17.88
CA GLY A 599 -41.80 -12.06 16.87
C GLY A 599 -42.17 -10.66 16.35
N ASP A 600 -41.75 -9.59 17.02
CA ASP A 600 -41.87 -8.21 16.56
C ASP A 600 -40.64 -7.83 15.72
N LYS A 601 -40.89 -7.40 14.48
CA LYS A 601 -39.83 -7.01 13.52
C LYS A 601 -38.96 -5.86 14.02
N ASN A 602 -39.45 -5.06 14.96
CA ASN A 602 -38.72 -3.92 15.53
C ASN A 602 -37.94 -4.28 16.81
N ARG A 603 -38.09 -5.51 17.33
CA ARG A 603 -37.47 -5.98 18.57
C ARG A 603 -36.64 -7.23 18.32
N LYS A 604 -35.35 -7.00 18.09
CA LYS A 604 -34.35 -8.06 17.97
C LYS A 604 -33.10 -7.68 18.74
N ARG A 605 -32.53 -8.63 19.47
CA ARG A 605 -31.20 -8.46 20.08
C ARG A 605 -30.14 -8.87 19.07
N ILE A 606 -29.20 -7.96 18.79
CA ILE A 606 -28.09 -8.18 17.86
C ILE A 606 -26.79 -8.18 18.66
N LEU A 607 -26.19 -9.34 18.83
CA LEU A 607 -24.92 -9.48 19.56
C LEU A 607 -23.71 -9.32 18.63
N THR A 608 -23.88 -9.70 17.36
CA THR A 608 -22.83 -9.65 16.35
C THR A 608 -23.36 -9.00 15.07
N ALA A 609 -22.83 -7.83 14.72
CA ALA A 609 -23.16 -7.06 13.53
C ALA A 609 -21.90 -6.87 12.67
N ILE A 610 -21.51 -7.91 11.94
CA ILE A 610 -20.36 -7.88 11.03
C ILE A 610 -20.81 -7.50 9.62
N ARG A 611 -20.09 -6.57 9.01
CA ARG A 611 -20.19 -6.26 7.58
C ARG A 611 -18.81 -6.33 6.97
N HIS A 612 -18.77 -6.64 5.69
CA HIS A 612 -17.52 -6.70 4.95
C HIS A 612 -17.50 -5.64 3.86
N ARG A 613 -16.31 -5.13 3.58
CA ARG A 613 -16.06 -4.33 2.38
C ARG A 613 -14.74 -4.72 1.74
N ARG A 614 -14.66 -4.50 0.43
CA ARG A 614 -13.40 -4.64 -0.31
C ARG A 614 -12.54 -3.41 -0.07
N VAL A 615 -11.26 -3.66 0.17
CA VAL A 615 -10.25 -2.65 0.41
C VAL A 615 -9.19 -2.79 -0.66
N ASP A 616 -9.20 -1.84 -1.59
CA ASP A 616 -8.13 -1.66 -2.55
C ASP A 616 -7.29 -0.46 -2.13
N SER A 617 -6.00 -0.57 -2.36
CA SER A 617 -5.08 0.54 -2.17
C SER A 617 -4.19 0.63 -3.39
N TRP A 618 -3.63 1.80 -3.62
CA TRP A 618 -2.66 1.99 -4.68
C TRP A 618 -1.25 1.84 -4.12
N SER A 619 -0.36 1.15 -4.83
CA SER A 619 1.07 1.15 -4.51
C SER A 619 1.76 2.23 -5.33
N PRO A 620 2.27 3.31 -4.70
CA PRO A 620 3.08 4.29 -5.42
C PRO A 620 4.37 3.66 -5.97
N ARG A 621 4.96 2.72 -5.22
CA ARG A 621 6.20 2.02 -5.58
C ARG A 621 6.03 1.12 -6.80
N ASP A 622 4.97 0.32 -6.81
CA ASP A 622 4.74 -0.67 -7.88
C ASP A 622 3.93 -0.07 -9.05
N ASN A 623 3.51 1.19 -8.91
CA ASN A 623 2.66 1.92 -9.85
C ASN A 623 1.41 1.12 -10.30
N ALA A 624 0.90 0.29 -9.39
CA ALA A 624 -0.20 -0.64 -9.63
C ALA A 624 -1.15 -0.67 -8.41
N PRO A 625 -2.41 -1.11 -8.57
CA PRO A 625 -3.25 -1.47 -7.45
C PRO A 625 -2.57 -2.54 -6.59
N ARG A 626 -2.62 -2.39 -5.27
CA ARG A 626 -2.34 -3.48 -4.35
C ARG A 626 -3.47 -4.49 -4.44
N ALA A 627 -3.17 -5.74 -4.13
CA ALA A 627 -4.17 -6.80 -4.03
C ALA A 627 -5.37 -6.35 -3.19
N THR A 628 -6.57 -6.58 -3.73
CA THR A 628 -7.84 -6.39 -3.04
C THR A 628 -7.88 -7.25 -1.79
N ARG A 629 -8.27 -6.66 -0.67
CA ARG A 629 -8.46 -7.37 0.60
C ARG A 629 -9.91 -7.29 1.02
N LEU A 630 -10.45 -8.36 1.58
CA LEU A 630 -11.73 -8.30 2.28
C LEU A 630 -11.46 -7.87 3.72
N ALA A 631 -12.18 -6.86 4.19
CA ALA A 631 -12.04 -6.36 5.55
C ALA A 631 -13.40 -6.36 6.26
N ILE A 632 -13.39 -6.65 7.55
CA ILE A 632 -14.53 -6.33 8.42
C ILE A 632 -14.61 -4.81 8.50
N GLN A 633 -15.77 -4.26 8.15
CA GLN A 633 -15.98 -2.84 7.97
C GLN A 633 -16.07 -2.11 9.31
N ALA A 634 -15.47 -0.92 9.38
CA ALA A 634 -15.67 0.00 10.50
C ALA A 634 -17.17 0.27 10.78
N GLY A 635 -17.56 0.27 12.05
CA GLY A 635 -18.96 0.26 12.49
C GLY A 635 -19.47 -1.13 12.88
N SER A 636 -18.72 -2.20 12.58
CA SER A 636 -19.05 -3.53 13.09
C SER A 636 -18.95 -3.62 14.61
N VAL A 637 -19.87 -4.40 15.20
CA VAL A 637 -19.94 -4.62 16.65
C VAL A 637 -20.00 -6.11 16.92
N VAL A 638 -19.25 -6.56 17.93
CA VAL A 638 -19.20 -7.96 18.34
C VAL A 638 -19.16 -8.03 19.86
N GLN A 639 -20.01 -8.87 20.46
CA GLN A 639 -19.91 -9.18 21.89
C GLN A 639 -18.99 -10.37 22.10
N VAL A 640 -18.03 -10.26 23.02
CA VAL A 640 -17.01 -11.28 23.28
C VAL A 640 -16.92 -11.63 24.76
N ARG A 641 -16.45 -12.85 25.04
CA ARG A 641 -16.04 -13.32 26.36
C ARG A 641 -14.53 -13.39 26.45
N LEU A 642 -13.98 -12.98 27.58
CA LEU A 642 -12.54 -13.04 27.87
C LEU A 642 -12.27 -13.24 29.36
N SER A 643 -11.02 -13.53 29.71
CA SER A 643 -10.58 -13.48 31.10
C SER A 643 -10.57 -12.02 31.60
N PRO A 644 -11.01 -11.72 32.84
CA PRO A 644 -10.92 -10.40 33.44
C PRO A 644 -9.49 -9.83 33.44
N ASP A 645 -8.48 -10.70 33.55
CA ASP A 645 -7.07 -10.30 33.54
C ASP A 645 -6.63 -9.74 32.17
N ASP A 646 -7.30 -10.17 31.10
CA ASP A 646 -7.02 -9.76 29.72
C ASP A 646 -7.72 -8.45 29.33
N LEU A 647 -8.67 -7.94 30.13
CA LEU A 647 -9.44 -6.73 29.82
C LEU A 647 -8.55 -5.50 29.62
N GLY A 648 -7.49 -5.39 30.43
CA GLY A 648 -6.51 -4.30 30.30
C GLY A 648 -5.81 -4.35 28.94
N SER A 649 -5.26 -5.51 28.58
CA SER A 649 -4.59 -5.74 27.29
C SER A 649 -5.54 -5.56 26.10
N LEU A 650 -6.79 -5.99 26.23
CA LEU A 650 -7.83 -5.81 25.21
C LEU A 650 -8.14 -4.33 24.94
N LYS A 651 -8.22 -3.51 25.99
CA LYS A 651 -8.39 -2.05 25.85
C LYS A 651 -7.21 -1.43 25.11
N VAL A 652 -5.99 -1.83 25.43
CA VAL A 652 -4.78 -1.36 24.72
C VAL A 652 -4.78 -1.80 23.26
N LEU A 653 -5.21 -3.04 22.96
CA LEU A 653 -5.41 -3.51 21.58
C LEU A 653 -6.40 -2.66 20.79
N GLY A 654 -7.43 -2.12 21.43
CA GLY A 654 -8.34 -1.16 20.82
C GLY A 654 -7.62 0.07 20.26
N HIS A 655 -6.59 0.54 20.98
CA HIS A 655 -5.74 1.65 20.57
C HIS A 655 -4.69 1.27 19.53
N ILE A 656 -4.08 0.08 19.54
CA ILE A 656 -2.99 -0.29 18.60
C ILE A 656 -3.46 -1.05 17.35
N GLY A 657 -4.62 -1.69 17.42
CA GLY A 657 -5.25 -2.48 16.38
C GLY A 657 -4.99 -3.98 16.50
N VAL A 658 -5.94 -4.78 16.00
CA VAL A 658 -5.87 -6.25 15.88
C VAL A 658 -5.89 -6.71 14.41
N GLY A 659 -5.26 -7.83 14.10
CA GLY A 659 -5.18 -8.40 12.76
C GLY A 659 -3.97 -7.91 11.95
N GLU A 660 -4.13 -7.78 10.64
CA GLU A 660 -3.05 -7.42 9.71
C GLU A 660 -2.98 -5.91 9.46
N LEU A 661 -1.79 -5.43 9.11
CA LEU A 661 -1.54 -4.03 8.75
C LEU A 661 -1.93 -3.01 9.83
N THR A 662 -1.92 -3.39 11.11
CA THR A 662 -2.23 -2.50 12.23
C THR A 662 -1.36 -1.24 12.30
N PRO A 663 -0.06 -1.22 11.85
CA PRO A 663 0.71 0.02 11.75
C PRO A 663 0.12 1.05 10.79
N GLN A 664 -0.71 0.61 9.83
CA GLN A 664 -1.34 1.44 8.81
C GLN A 664 -2.77 1.86 9.18
N GLY A 665 -3.20 1.59 10.42
CA GLY A 665 -4.46 2.09 10.97
C GLY A 665 -5.62 1.11 10.97
N TYR A 666 -5.41 -0.12 10.50
CA TYR A 666 -6.41 -1.19 10.56
C TYR A 666 -6.57 -1.73 11.98
N GLY A 667 -7.75 -2.29 12.26
CA GLY A 667 -7.99 -3.12 13.44
C GLY A 667 -8.34 -2.37 14.72
N ARG A 668 -8.54 -1.06 14.71
CA ARG A 668 -8.90 -0.23 15.88
C ARG A 668 -10.35 -0.45 16.32
N PHE A 669 -10.57 -0.47 17.63
CA PHE A 669 -11.88 -0.66 18.24
C PHE A 669 -11.98 -0.03 19.64
N LEU A 670 -13.21 0.10 20.12
CA LEU A 670 -13.53 0.52 21.49
C LEU A 670 -14.14 -0.66 22.24
N VAL A 671 -13.77 -0.79 23.52
CA VAL A 671 -14.31 -1.80 24.44
C VAL A 671 -15.34 -1.13 25.36
N ASP A 672 -16.53 -1.71 25.47
CA ASP A 672 -17.63 -1.26 26.35
C ASP A 672 -17.93 0.23 26.26
N SER A 673 -18.07 0.72 25.03
CA SER A 673 -18.45 2.11 24.79
C SER A 673 -19.78 2.44 25.47
N PRO A 674 -19.87 3.50 26.29
CA PRO A 674 -21.12 3.93 26.93
C PRO A 674 -22.25 4.24 25.92
N ILE A 675 -21.90 4.49 24.66
CA ILE A 675 -22.85 4.70 23.57
C ILE A 675 -23.66 3.42 23.31
N LEU A 676 -23.03 2.25 23.40
CA LEU A 676 -23.68 0.95 23.17
C LEU A 676 -24.52 0.49 24.38
N ALA A 677 -24.39 1.14 25.54
CA ALA A 677 -25.19 0.83 26.73
C ALA A 677 -26.51 1.61 26.79
N LYS A 678 -26.69 2.66 25.97
CA LYS A 678 -27.90 3.49 25.98
C LYS A 678 -28.99 2.90 25.10
N ALA A 679 -30.24 2.93 25.56
CA ALA A 679 -31.39 2.45 24.78
C ALA A 679 -31.68 3.31 23.56
N THR A 680 -31.56 4.64 23.71
CA THR A 680 -31.68 5.61 22.62
C THR A 680 -30.57 6.65 22.68
N LEU A 681 -30.23 7.18 21.51
CA LEU A 681 -29.29 8.27 21.35
C LEU A 681 -29.98 9.42 20.63
N PRO A 682 -30.46 10.45 21.36
CA PRO A 682 -30.97 11.67 20.75
C PRO A 682 -29.79 12.49 20.20
N LEU A 683 -29.83 12.79 18.90
CA LEU A 683 -28.78 13.47 18.16
C LEU A 683 -29.38 14.55 17.26
N PHE A 684 -28.51 15.38 16.71
CA PHE A 684 -28.85 16.35 15.66
C PHE A 684 -28.17 15.98 14.35
N THR A 685 -28.91 16.08 13.24
CA THR A 685 -28.37 15.81 11.91
C THR A 685 -27.54 17.02 11.44
N THR A 686 -26.27 16.78 11.13
CA THR A 686 -25.40 17.80 10.51
C THR A 686 -25.80 18.01 9.04
N LYS A 687 -25.75 19.26 8.57
CA LYS A 687 -25.76 19.53 7.12
C LYS A 687 -24.36 19.23 6.59
N SER A 688 -24.25 18.51 5.48
CA SER A 688 -22.94 18.08 4.95
C SER A 688 -22.00 19.24 4.54
N MET A 689 -22.53 20.45 4.32
CA MET A 689 -21.73 21.67 4.09
C MET A 689 -21.15 22.27 5.39
N SER A 690 -21.67 21.90 6.56
CA SER A 690 -21.23 22.44 7.85
C SER A 690 -19.85 21.94 8.27
N PHE A 691 -19.31 20.92 7.60
CA PHE A 691 -17.96 20.38 7.83
C PHE A 691 -16.84 21.28 7.29
N THR A 692 -17.17 22.24 6.43
CA THR A 692 -16.21 23.11 5.74
C THR A 692 -16.53 24.60 5.91
N ALA A 693 -17.59 24.94 6.64
CA ALA A 693 -17.96 26.33 6.89
C ALA A 693 -16.96 26.96 7.88
N PRO A 694 -16.41 28.16 7.59
CA PRO A 694 -15.59 28.88 8.56
C PRO A 694 -16.42 29.17 9.81
N THR A 695 -15.84 28.95 10.98
CA THR A 695 -16.51 29.06 12.29
C THR A 695 -16.94 30.50 12.64
N GLU A 696 -16.75 31.48 11.75
CA GLU A 696 -17.00 32.91 11.99
C GLU A 696 -18.30 33.47 11.41
N ALA A 697 -19.22 32.64 10.89
CA ALA A 697 -20.48 33.14 10.35
C ALA A 697 -21.72 32.53 11.01
N VAL A 698 -21.75 32.47 12.34
CA VAL A 698 -23.01 32.44 13.10
C VAL A 698 -22.80 33.24 14.39
N SER A 699 -22.98 34.56 14.29
CA SER A 699 -23.17 35.47 15.43
C SER A 699 -24.60 35.97 15.43
#